data_AF-A0ABC9VZH6-F1
#
_entry.id   AF-A0ABC9VZH6-F1
#
_cell.length_a   1.000
_cell.length_b   1.000
_cell.length_c   1.000
_cell.angle_alpha   90.00
_cell.angle_beta   90.00
_cell.angle_gamma   90.00
#
_symmetry.space_group_name_H-M   'P 1'
#
loop_
_entity.id
_entity.type
_entity.pdbx_description
1 polymer ?
#
loop_
_entity_poly.entity_id
_entity_poly.type
_entity_poly.pdbx_seq_one_letter_code
_entity_poly.pdbx_strand_id
1 'polypeptide(L)'
;MASSSRYRALQWNAGSGGLPANETTFARLLQQQGYTTGLIAKFLGKSHHGLYGDNVEEMDWMVGKILDSLDKEGLKNHTFTYFASDHGGHLEAQDGSAQLGGWNGIYKGGKGMGGWEGGIRVPGIFRWTGVLPAGTVIDEPTSLMDIYPTVVHLAGGILPQDRSCLNIWLTLCLFPRTCVSNPSKPNFLLILADDLGIGDVGCYGNDTIRTPNIDGLAKEGVRLTQHIAAAAVCTPSRAAFLTGRYPIRSGMASGTQRRVLFWNGCSGGLPPNETTFARILHQQGYSTALVGKWHMGVNCKSRHDHCHHPLNHGFDYFYGMPFTLLNECQGTDDPELAKSLQDSYWLYTQMIILAVLTLLIGKLTNLFSVKWKIIIYLAICGLLYFISWFSSYGFTKYWNCILMRNHDITEQPMNLEKTTSNMLKEAVSFIERNKHRPFLLFVSLLHVHTPLITTQEFLGRSRHGLYGDNVEEMDWMVGRLLDVIDKEGLKNTTFIYFASDHGGSLEAHRGNAQLGGWNGIYKGGKGMGGWEGGIRVPGIVRWPGVLPADTVIDEPTSLMDIFPTVVHLAGGAVPQDRVIDGLTLLPLLQGIVQHSGHEFMFHYCGAFLHAVRWHQKDRGTTWKAHYATPVFQPEASGACSGKGICPCFGDGVTHHDPPLLFDLSQDPSETNPLSADTEPLFDAIMRRIGEAIEEHRNTLTPVPQQLSPYNNIWKPWLQPCCGTFPFCWCDEENNKADGIL
;
A
#
# COMPACT_ATOMS: atom_id res chain seq x y z
N MET A 1 -5.80 12.23 -32.48
CA MET A 1 -5.23 10.86 -32.47
C MET A 1 -5.41 10.28 -31.07
N ALA A 2 -5.62 8.95 -30.99
CA ALA A 2 -6.05 8.11 -29.85
C ALA A 2 -7.58 8.11 -29.59
N SER A 3 -8.39 7.16 -30.09
CA SER A 3 -8.54 5.69 -29.83
C SER A 3 -9.24 5.39 -28.49
N SER A 4 -10.57 5.35 -28.43
CA SER A 4 -11.46 4.17 -28.63
C SER A 4 -11.45 3.12 -27.50
N SER A 5 -12.47 3.14 -26.62
CA SER A 5 -13.04 1.93 -25.99
C SER A 5 -14.44 2.17 -25.37
N ARG A 6 -15.43 1.63 -26.08
CA ARG A 6 -16.77 1.11 -25.68
C ARG A 6 -17.38 1.53 -24.33
N TYR A 7 -18.23 2.57 -24.38
CA TYR A 7 -19.56 2.52 -23.76
C TYR A 7 -20.57 2.39 -24.91
N ARG A 8 -21.48 1.41 -24.86
CA ARG A 8 -22.65 1.43 -25.76
C ARG A 8 -23.62 2.50 -25.26
N ALA A 9 -23.33 3.75 -25.60
CA ALA A 9 -24.39 4.72 -25.84
C ALA A 9 -25.02 4.37 -27.20
N LEU A 10 -26.34 4.27 -27.27
CA LEU A 10 -27.06 4.24 -28.55
C LEU A 10 -26.87 5.61 -29.20
N GLN A 11 -25.79 5.75 -29.98
CA GLN A 11 -25.49 6.94 -30.76
C GLN A 11 -26.19 6.80 -32.11
N TRP A 12 -27.28 7.54 -32.32
CA TRP A 12 -27.93 7.63 -33.63
C TRP A 12 -27.15 8.65 -34.48
N ASN A 13 -26.21 8.17 -35.28
CA ASN A 13 -25.46 9.00 -36.23
C ASN A 13 -26.25 9.11 -37.54
N ALA A 14 -27.01 10.20 -37.72
CA ALA A 14 -27.49 10.61 -39.04
C ALA A 14 -26.33 11.30 -39.77
N GLY A 15 -25.51 10.49 -40.45
CA GLY A 15 -24.40 10.96 -41.26
C GLY A 15 -24.88 11.83 -42.43
N SER A 16 -24.16 12.92 -42.65
CA SER A 16 -24.19 13.77 -43.83
C SER A 16 -23.91 12.97 -45.11
N GLY A 17 -24.96 12.61 -45.84
CA GLY A 17 -24.88 12.04 -47.17
C GLY A 17 -26.19 12.30 -47.90
N GLY A 18 -26.17 13.26 -48.84
CA GLY A 18 -27.36 13.70 -49.56
C GLY A 18 -28.04 12.57 -50.33
N LEU A 19 -29.35 12.45 -50.13
CA LEU A 19 -30.25 11.70 -51.02
C LEU A 19 -31.47 12.58 -51.35
N PRO A 20 -31.93 12.59 -52.61
CA PRO A 20 -33.06 13.42 -53.01
C PRO A 20 -34.35 12.92 -52.37
N ALA A 21 -35.07 13.86 -51.78
CA ALA A 21 -36.34 13.65 -51.12
C ALA A 21 -37.42 13.37 -52.17
N ASN A 22 -37.98 12.16 -52.07
CA ASN A 22 -39.35 11.90 -52.50
C ASN A 22 -39.92 10.94 -51.45
N GLU A 23 -41.07 11.28 -50.88
CA GLU A 23 -41.65 10.68 -49.66
C GLU A 23 -41.80 9.15 -49.72
N THR A 24 -41.86 8.58 -50.93
CA THR A 24 -41.99 7.14 -51.16
C THR A 24 -40.68 6.36 -51.04
N THR A 25 -39.53 7.04 -51.04
CA THR A 25 -38.19 6.43 -51.14
C THR A 25 -37.60 6.10 -49.77
N PHE A 26 -37.85 6.95 -48.77
CA PHE A 26 -37.26 6.79 -47.43
C PHE A 26 -37.87 5.62 -46.66
N ALA A 27 -39.21 5.49 -46.67
CA ALA A 27 -39.90 4.35 -46.07
C ALA A 27 -39.55 3.01 -46.75
N ARG A 28 -39.33 3.01 -48.07
CA ARG A 28 -38.86 1.83 -48.82
C ARG A 28 -37.41 1.45 -48.50
N LEU A 29 -36.53 2.43 -48.30
CA LEU A 29 -35.13 2.21 -47.93
C LEU A 29 -35.00 1.57 -46.54
N LEU A 30 -35.80 2.01 -45.57
CA LEU A 30 -35.84 1.43 -44.22
C LEU A 30 -36.36 -0.02 -44.24
N GLN A 31 -37.34 -0.29 -45.09
CA GLN A 31 -37.90 -1.63 -45.30
C GLN A 31 -36.90 -2.58 -46.00
N GLN A 32 -36.06 -2.06 -46.91
CA GLN A 32 -34.98 -2.82 -47.56
C GLN A 32 -33.79 -3.12 -46.64
N GLN A 33 -33.57 -2.33 -45.59
CA GLN A 33 -32.52 -2.57 -44.59
C GLN A 33 -32.99 -3.38 -43.36
N GLY A 34 -34.20 -3.95 -43.40
CA GLY A 34 -34.70 -4.87 -42.37
C GLY A 34 -35.23 -4.20 -41.10
N TYR A 35 -35.46 -2.89 -41.10
CA TYR A 35 -36.09 -2.20 -39.98
C TYR A 35 -37.61 -2.40 -40.02
N THR A 36 -38.21 -2.77 -38.88
CA THR A 36 -39.65 -2.98 -38.73
C THR A 36 -40.42 -1.66 -38.89
N THR A 37 -41.09 -1.50 -40.03
CA THR A 37 -41.82 -0.29 -40.45
C THR A 37 -43.13 0.01 -39.68
N GLY A 38 -43.49 -0.82 -38.69
CA GLY A 38 -44.75 -0.68 -37.95
C GLY A 38 -44.82 0.55 -37.04
N LEU A 39 -43.68 1.02 -36.52
CA LEU A 39 -43.64 2.14 -35.57
C LEU A 39 -43.67 3.50 -36.29
N ILE A 40 -42.87 3.64 -37.35
CA ILE A 40 -42.76 4.87 -38.14
C ILE A 40 -44.10 5.20 -38.83
N ALA A 41 -44.80 4.19 -39.36
CA ALA A 41 -46.13 4.39 -39.97
C ALA A 41 -47.21 4.91 -39.00
N LYS A 42 -47.00 4.78 -37.68
CA LYS A 42 -47.94 5.25 -36.66
C LYS A 42 -47.95 6.76 -36.53
N PHE A 43 -46.83 7.43 -36.84
CA PHE A 43 -46.64 8.87 -36.62
C PHE A 43 -46.51 9.68 -37.92
N LEU A 44 -46.13 9.05 -39.04
CA LEU A 44 -46.01 9.71 -40.34
C LEU A 44 -47.28 10.48 -40.75
N GLY A 45 -47.11 11.78 -41.02
CA GLY A 45 -48.12 12.71 -41.53
C GLY A 45 -49.14 13.18 -40.50
N LYS A 46 -48.89 12.99 -39.20
CA LYS A 46 -49.85 13.30 -38.13
C LYS A 46 -49.55 14.58 -37.37
N SER A 47 -48.30 15.02 -37.32
CA SER A 47 -47.96 16.28 -36.66
C SER A 47 -48.19 17.49 -37.57
N HIS A 48 -48.52 18.62 -36.94
CA HIS A 48 -48.65 19.91 -37.64
C HIS A 48 -47.30 20.52 -38.08
N HIS A 49 -46.19 19.87 -37.75
CA HIS A 49 -44.82 20.33 -38.04
C HIS A 49 -44.07 19.41 -39.02
N GLY A 50 -44.81 18.61 -39.80
CA GLY A 50 -44.26 17.73 -40.83
C GLY A 50 -43.41 16.59 -40.25
N LEU A 51 -42.53 16.03 -41.07
CA LEU A 51 -41.72 14.85 -40.71
C LEU A 51 -40.85 15.06 -39.46
N TYR A 52 -40.41 16.28 -39.19
CA TYR A 52 -39.65 16.58 -37.98
C TYR A 52 -40.53 16.47 -36.72
N GLY A 53 -41.76 16.98 -36.77
CA GLY A 53 -42.72 16.84 -35.68
C GLY A 53 -43.13 15.39 -35.42
N ASP A 54 -43.28 14.58 -36.49
CA ASP A 54 -43.59 13.16 -36.36
C ASP A 54 -42.47 12.40 -35.62
N ASN A 55 -41.20 12.74 -35.88
CA ASN A 55 -40.05 12.19 -35.15
C ASN A 55 -40.04 12.59 -33.67
N VAL A 56 -40.46 13.82 -33.34
CA VAL A 56 -40.56 14.28 -31.95
C VAL A 56 -41.68 13.52 -31.21
N GLU A 57 -42.82 13.26 -31.86
CA GLU A 57 -43.91 12.46 -31.29
C GLU A 57 -43.49 10.99 -31.08
N GLU A 58 -42.75 10.40 -32.02
CA GLU A 58 -42.19 9.05 -31.89
C GLU A 58 -41.20 8.97 -30.72
N MET A 59 -40.30 9.97 -30.60
CA MET A 59 -39.34 10.07 -29.51
C MET A 59 -40.03 10.19 -28.14
N ASP A 60 -41.05 11.05 -28.01
CA ASP A 60 -41.83 11.20 -26.77
C ASP A 60 -42.49 9.87 -26.37
N TRP A 61 -43.08 9.17 -27.35
CA TRP A 61 -43.64 7.84 -27.13
C TRP A 61 -42.60 6.83 -26.65
N MET A 62 -41.39 6.82 -27.23
CA MET A 62 -40.29 5.95 -26.81
C MET A 62 -39.83 6.26 -25.38
N VAL A 63 -39.67 7.54 -25.04
CA VAL A 63 -39.32 7.97 -23.68
C VAL A 63 -40.39 7.50 -22.70
N GLY A 64 -41.67 7.66 -23.03
CA GLY A 64 -42.79 7.14 -22.24
C GLY A 64 -42.68 5.64 -21.99
N LYS A 65 -42.32 4.84 -23.02
CA LYS A 65 -42.13 3.39 -22.85
C LYS A 65 -40.97 3.02 -21.93
N ILE A 66 -39.86 3.75 -21.99
CA ILE A 66 -38.73 3.56 -21.07
C ILE A 66 -39.18 3.85 -19.63
N LEU A 67 -39.88 4.97 -19.42
CA LEU A 67 -40.35 5.37 -18.10
C LEU A 67 -41.40 4.40 -17.53
N ASP A 68 -42.32 3.90 -18.37
CA ASP A 68 -43.30 2.86 -18.00
C ASP A 68 -42.60 1.56 -17.61
N SER A 69 -41.53 1.17 -18.32
CA SER A 69 -40.76 -0.03 -18.01
C SER A 69 -40.03 0.11 -16.68
N LEU A 70 -39.43 1.27 -16.40
CA LEU A 70 -38.80 1.55 -15.11
C LEU A 70 -39.81 1.53 -13.95
N ASP A 71 -41.05 1.94 -14.19
CA ASP A 71 -42.13 1.87 -13.19
C ASP A 71 -42.54 0.41 -12.93
N LYS A 72 -42.76 -0.37 -14.00
CA LYS A 72 -43.15 -1.78 -13.91
C LYS A 72 -42.12 -2.65 -13.19
N GLU A 73 -40.83 -2.39 -13.39
CA GLU A 73 -39.72 -3.10 -12.73
C GLU A 73 -39.41 -2.56 -11.32
N GLY A 74 -40.16 -1.57 -10.82
CA GLY A 74 -39.94 -0.98 -9.49
C GLY A 74 -38.66 -0.13 -9.37
N LEU A 75 -37.99 0.19 -10.49
CA LEU A 75 -36.72 0.92 -10.53
C LEU A 75 -36.90 2.45 -10.56
N LYS A 76 -38.13 2.94 -10.67
CA LYS A 76 -38.48 4.36 -10.81
C LYS A 76 -37.93 5.28 -9.70
N ASN A 77 -37.81 4.80 -8.47
CA ASN A 77 -37.29 5.59 -7.34
C ASN A 77 -35.75 5.54 -7.24
N HIS A 78 -35.12 4.58 -7.92
CA HIS A 78 -33.68 4.34 -7.92
C HIS A 78 -33.00 4.72 -9.22
N THR A 79 -33.74 5.33 -10.15
CA THR A 79 -33.23 5.73 -11.47
C THR A 79 -33.35 7.24 -11.64
N PHE A 80 -32.21 7.90 -11.76
CA PHE A 80 -32.12 9.28 -12.23
C PHE A 80 -32.21 9.29 -13.75
N THR A 81 -33.16 10.03 -14.33
CA THR A 81 -33.33 10.18 -15.78
C THR A 81 -33.06 11.62 -16.17
N TYR A 82 -32.21 11.80 -17.19
CA TYR A 82 -31.90 13.09 -17.79
C TYR A 82 -32.18 13.02 -19.30
N PHE A 83 -32.95 13.98 -19.80
CA PHE A 83 -33.23 14.14 -21.22
C PHE A 83 -32.73 15.50 -21.69
N ALA A 84 -31.92 15.51 -22.75
CA ALA A 84 -31.41 16.72 -23.35
C ALA A 84 -31.17 16.55 -24.85
N SER A 85 -31.02 17.68 -25.56
CA SER A 85 -30.55 17.72 -26.95
C SER A 85 -29.08 18.15 -27.00
N ASP A 86 -28.34 17.75 -28.03
CA ASP A 86 -26.93 18.07 -28.22
C ASP A 86 -26.68 19.49 -28.76
N HIS A 87 -27.66 20.09 -29.47
CA HIS A 87 -27.65 21.48 -29.93
C HIS A 87 -29.08 21.98 -30.19
N GLY A 88 -29.21 23.26 -30.50
CA GLY A 88 -30.47 23.79 -31.02
C GLY A 88 -30.79 23.28 -32.43
N GLY A 89 -32.06 23.31 -32.80
CA GLY A 89 -32.59 22.88 -34.09
C GLY A 89 -31.88 23.53 -35.29
N HIS A 90 -31.81 22.78 -36.39
CA HIS A 90 -31.23 23.26 -37.64
C HIS A 90 -32.27 24.04 -38.44
N LEU A 91 -32.04 25.33 -38.67
CA LEU A 91 -33.02 26.23 -39.29
C LEU A 91 -33.08 26.14 -40.83
N GLU A 92 -32.04 25.58 -41.47
CA GLU A 92 -31.86 25.64 -42.94
C GLU A 92 -32.32 24.36 -43.68
N ALA A 93 -32.84 23.35 -42.97
CA ALA A 93 -33.41 22.17 -43.63
C ALA A 93 -34.85 22.45 -44.07
N GLN A 94 -35.01 22.93 -45.30
CA GLN A 94 -36.28 22.99 -46.01
C GLN A 94 -36.16 22.22 -47.33
N ASP A 95 -37.14 21.36 -47.60
CA ASP A 95 -37.34 20.76 -48.92
C ASP A 95 -38.74 21.11 -49.42
N GLY A 96 -38.82 21.98 -50.42
CA GLY A 96 -40.08 22.53 -50.90
C GLY A 96 -40.86 23.28 -49.80
N SER A 97 -42.07 22.82 -49.49
CA SER A 97 -42.94 23.41 -48.45
C SER A 97 -42.85 22.69 -47.09
N ALA A 98 -42.06 21.62 -46.99
CA ALA A 98 -41.94 20.83 -45.78
C ALA A 98 -40.78 21.32 -44.90
N GLN A 99 -41.11 21.66 -43.65
CA GLN A 99 -40.11 21.98 -42.64
C GLN A 99 -39.44 20.68 -42.17
N LEU A 100 -38.16 20.49 -42.52
CA LEU A 100 -37.36 19.32 -42.13
C LEU A 100 -36.47 19.60 -40.91
N GLY A 101 -36.33 20.88 -40.53
CA GLY A 101 -35.53 21.37 -39.42
C GLY A 101 -36.32 21.69 -38.16
N GLY A 102 -35.67 21.55 -37.00
CA GLY A 102 -36.25 21.89 -35.70
C GLY A 102 -36.51 23.39 -35.51
N TRP A 103 -37.40 23.72 -34.58
CA TRP A 103 -37.77 25.10 -34.25
C TRP A 103 -37.15 25.54 -32.91
N ASN A 104 -36.43 26.67 -32.92
CA ASN A 104 -35.74 27.22 -31.73
C ASN A 104 -36.59 28.25 -30.97
N GLY A 105 -37.90 28.27 -31.20
CA GLY A 105 -38.81 29.19 -30.52
C GLY A 105 -38.54 30.65 -30.88
N ILE A 106 -38.46 31.49 -29.85
CA ILE A 106 -38.16 32.93 -29.95
C ILE A 106 -36.66 33.24 -30.10
N TYR A 107 -35.79 32.23 -30.01
CA TYR A 107 -34.34 32.41 -30.00
C TYR A 107 -33.78 32.41 -31.42
N LYS A 108 -32.88 33.35 -31.70
CA LYS A 108 -32.21 33.48 -33.01
C LYS A 108 -31.11 32.44 -33.16
N GLY A 109 -30.84 31.99 -34.39
CA GLY A 109 -29.76 31.03 -34.72
C GLY A 109 -30.16 29.57 -34.55
N GLY A 110 -29.32 28.67 -35.07
CA GLY A 110 -29.56 27.22 -35.03
C GLY A 110 -28.27 26.40 -35.09
N LYS A 111 -28.39 25.08 -35.29
CA LYS A 111 -27.25 24.15 -35.37
C LYS A 111 -26.13 24.69 -36.26
N GLY A 112 -24.92 24.78 -35.71
CA GLY A 112 -23.72 25.32 -36.39
C GLY A 112 -23.49 26.82 -36.19
N MET A 113 -24.41 27.53 -35.55
CA MET A 113 -24.35 28.98 -35.30
C MET A 113 -24.11 29.27 -33.81
N GLY A 114 -23.00 28.78 -33.25
CA GLY A 114 -22.70 28.80 -31.81
C GLY A 114 -22.59 30.19 -31.14
N GLY A 115 -22.67 31.28 -31.92
CA GLY A 115 -22.75 32.65 -31.39
C GLY A 115 -24.18 33.13 -31.07
N TRP A 116 -25.20 32.29 -31.29
CA TRP A 116 -26.60 32.65 -31.14
C TRP A 116 -27.34 31.68 -30.21
N GLU A 117 -28.19 32.21 -29.33
CA GLU A 117 -28.95 31.46 -28.31
C GLU A 117 -29.73 30.26 -28.87
N GLY A 118 -30.33 30.39 -30.05
CA GLY A 118 -31.08 29.31 -30.70
C GLY A 118 -30.20 28.17 -31.21
N GLY A 119 -28.87 28.34 -31.29
CA GLY A 119 -27.93 27.25 -31.58
C GLY A 119 -27.43 26.50 -30.33
N ILE A 120 -27.55 27.10 -29.14
CA ILE A 120 -26.92 26.61 -27.90
C ILE A 120 -27.91 26.32 -26.77
N ARG A 121 -29.12 26.91 -26.77
CA ARG A 121 -30.18 26.57 -25.82
C ARG A 121 -30.87 25.29 -26.24
N VAL A 122 -30.86 24.33 -25.34
CA VAL A 122 -31.44 22.99 -25.52
C VAL A 122 -32.36 22.67 -24.34
N PRO A 123 -33.36 21.78 -24.52
CA PRO A 123 -34.11 21.27 -23.39
C PRO A 123 -33.18 20.51 -22.44
N GLY A 124 -33.38 20.70 -21.13
CA GLY A 124 -32.73 19.93 -20.08
C GLY A 124 -33.77 19.49 -19.06
N ILE A 125 -34.27 18.27 -19.19
CA ILE A 125 -35.36 17.74 -18.36
C ILE A 125 -34.80 16.68 -17.42
N PHE A 126 -35.05 16.86 -16.13
CA PHE A 126 -34.58 15.98 -15.07
C PHE A 126 -35.77 15.28 -14.40
N ARG A 127 -35.65 13.98 -14.17
CA ARG A 127 -36.64 13.20 -13.43
C ARG A 127 -35.96 12.29 -12.42
N TRP A 128 -36.33 12.47 -11.16
CA TRP A 128 -36.02 11.53 -10.09
C TRP A 128 -37.15 11.53 -9.07
N THR A 129 -37.97 10.47 -9.14
CA THR A 129 -39.17 10.35 -8.31
C THR A 129 -38.80 10.31 -6.82
N GLY A 130 -39.38 11.20 -6.02
CA GLY A 130 -39.15 11.28 -4.57
C GLY A 130 -37.94 12.12 -4.15
N VAL A 131 -37.11 12.58 -5.10
CA VAL A 131 -35.95 13.46 -4.84
C VAL A 131 -36.18 14.84 -5.45
N LEU A 132 -36.59 14.89 -6.72
CA LEU A 132 -36.85 16.15 -7.42
C LEU A 132 -38.34 16.51 -7.37
N PRO A 133 -38.70 17.76 -7.03
CA PRO A 133 -40.08 18.22 -7.05
C PRO A 133 -40.62 18.28 -8.49
N ALA A 134 -41.69 17.52 -8.77
CA ALA A 134 -42.30 17.45 -10.10
C ALA A 134 -42.87 18.81 -10.55
N GLY A 135 -42.70 19.15 -11.82
CA GLY A 135 -43.21 20.39 -12.42
C GLY A 135 -42.40 21.65 -12.09
N THR A 136 -41.25 21.51 -11.45
CA THR A 136 -40.37 22.65 -11.13
C THR A 136 -39.60 23.10 -12.37
N VAL A 137 -39.62 24.41 -12.63
CA VAL A 137 -38.82 25.05 -13.68
C VAL A 137 -37.68 25.80 -13.00
N ILE A 138 -36.46 25.61 -13.50
CA ILE A 138 -35.26 26.32 -13.04
C ILE A 138 -34.92 27.37 -14.08
N ASP A 139 -35.10 28.64 -13.73
CA ASP A 139 -34.86 29.78 -14.62
C ASP A 139 -33.42 30.34 -14.53
N GLU A 140 -32.49 29.54 -14.01
CA GLU A 140 -31.07 29.88 -13.90
C GLU A 140 -30.25 29.30 -15.07
N PRO A 141 -29.18 29.98 -15.51
CA PRO A 141 -28.28 29.45 -16.54
C PRO A 141 -27.66 28.13 -16.09
N THR A 142 -27.91 27.07 -16.87
CA THR A 142 -27.34 25.74 -16.65
C THR A 142 -26.71 25.24 -17.96
N SER A 143 -25.62 24.49 -17.83
CA SER A 143 -24.88 23.92 -18.96
C SER A 143 -25.01 22.42 -18.98
N LEU A 144 -25.00 21.83 -20.18
CA LEU A 144 -24.83 20.38 -20.33
C LEU A 144 -23.58 19.86 -19.62
N MET A 145 -22.55 20.70 -19.45
CA MET A 145 -21.34 20.34 -18.73
C MET A 145 -21.58 20.10 -17.23
N ASP A 146 -22.65 20.65 -16.66
CA ASP A 146 -23.00 20.51 -15.24
C ASP A 146 -23.60 19.12 -14.93
N ILE A 147 -23.94 18.32 -15.95
CA ILE A 147 -24.41 16.95 -15.74
C ILE A 147 -23.31 16.05 -15.17
N TYR A 148 -22.06 16.23 -15.61
CA TYR A 148 -20.93 15.44 -15.15
C TYR A 148 -20.73 15.57 -13.64
N PRO A 149 -20.56 16.80 -13.09
CA PRO A 149 -20.41 16.94 -11.65
C PRO A 149 -21.65 16.46 -10.89
N THR A 150 -22.85 16.67 -11.43
CA THR A 150 -24.09 16.18 -10.81
C THR A 150 -24.11 14.66 -10.70
N VAL A 151 -23.83 13.92 -11.78
CA VAL A 151 -23.83 12.44 -11.78
C VAL A 151 -22.72 11.90 -10.88
N VAL A 152 -21.54 12.51 -10.90
CA VAL A 152 -20.43 12.11 -10.01
C VAL A 152 -20.83 12.29 -8.55
N HIS A 153 -21.44 13.43 -8.19
CA HIS A 153 -21.91 13.67 -6.82
C HIS A 153 -22.99 12.68 -6.39
N LEU A 154 -23.96 12.39 -7.26
CA LEU A 154 -25.03 11.42 -6.99
C LEU A 154 -24.53 9.98 -6.85
N ALA A 155 -23.43 9.64 -7.53
CA ALA A 155 -22.74 8.37 -7.39
C ALA A 155 -21.80 8.31 -6.17
N GLY A 156 -21.74 9.36 -5.34
CA GLY A 156 -20.88 9.45 -4.15
C GLY A 156 -19.43 9.88 -4.45
N GLY A 157 -19.14 10.37 -5.65
CA GLY A 157 -17.83 10.90 -6.03
C GLY A 157 -17.61 12.34 -5.58
N ILE A 158 -16.34 12.70 -5.32
CA ILE A 158 -15.93 14.05 -4.90
C ILE A 158 -15.24 14.75 -6.07
N LEU A 159 -15.69 15.95 -6.42
CA LEU A 159 -15.12 16.76 -7.51
C LEU A 159 -14.11 17.79 -6.98
N PRO A 160 -13.07 18.11 -7.75
CA PRO A 160 -11.93 18.91 -7.29
C PRO A 160 -12.20 20.43 -7.04
N GLN A 161 -13.38 20.97 -7.37
CA GLN A 161 -13.65 22.43 -7.28
C GLN A 161 -14.32 22.94 -5.99
N ASP A 162 -14.71 22.08 -5.06
CA ASP A 162 -15.53 22.47 -3.90
C ASP A 162 -14.75 23.13 -2.74
N ARG A 163 -13.67 23.86 -3.07
CA ARG A 163 -12.87 24.66 -2.13
C ARG A 163 -13.26 26.14 -2.06
N SER A 164 -14.28 26.57 -2.82
CA SER A 164 -14.60 28.00 -3.02
C SER A 164 -15.85 28.51 -2.28
N CYS A 165 -16.67 27.64 -1.68
CA CYS A 165 -17.91 28.04 -1.00
C CYS A 165 -17.72 28.41 0.48
N LEU A 166 -16.62 29.11 0.79
CA LEU A 166 -16.30 29.58 2.14
C LEU A 166 -16.77 31.02 2.36
N ASN A 167 -18.03 31.39 2.04
CA ASN A 167 -18.57 32.73 2.37
C ASN A 167 -20.11 32.92 2.35
N ILE A 168 -20.93 31.86 2.47
CA ILE A 168 -22.40 32.01 2.66
C ILE A 168 -22.87 31.15 3.84
N TRP A 169 -22.39 31.46 5.05
CA TRP A 169 -22.75 30.79 6.30
C TRP A 169 -23.26 31.76 7.38
N LEU A 170 -24.09 32.74 7.00
CA LEU A 170 -24.56 33.74 7.98
C LEU A 170 -26.07 33.99 8.04
N THR A 171 -26.94 33.21 7.37
CA THR A 171 -28.38 33.52 7.42
C THR A 171 -29.36 32.34 7.32
N LEU A 172 -29.03 31.15 7.84
CA LEU A 172 -30.03 30.07 7.99
C LEU A 172 -29.74 29.16 9.20
N CYS A 173 -29.61 29.77 10.38
CA CYS A 173 -29.90 29.09 11.63
C CYS A 173 -31.41 29.23 11.88
N LEU A 174 -32.20 28.16 11.66
CA LEU A 174 -33.50 27.85 12.31
C LEU A 174 -34.30 26.79 11.52
N PHE A 175 -33.68 25.66 11.15
CA PHE A 175 -34.41 24.41 10.92
C PHE A 175 -33.57 23.25 11.47
N PRO A 176 -34.15 22.32 12.24
CA PRO A 176 -33.44 21.14 12.68
C PRO A 176 -33.11 20.32 11.42
N ARG A 177 -31.84 20.37 10.98
CA ARG A 177 -31.34 19.44 9.98
C ARG A 177 -31.43 18.06 10.62
N THR A 178 -32.39 17.24 10.16
CA THR A 178 -32.23 15.79 10.22
C THR A 178 -30.93 15.49 9.47
N CYS A 179 -29.87 15.17 10.22
CA CYS A 179 -28.64 14.64 9.66
C CYS A 179 -28.99 13.40 8.85
N VAL A 180 -29.01 13.52 7.53
CA VAL A 180 -28.78 12.36 6.67
C VAL A 180 -27.39 11.87 7.04
N SER A 181 -27.30 10.66 7.61
CA SER A 181 -26.05 10.05 8.01
C SER A 181 -25.12 10.00 6.81
N ASN A 182 -24.01 10.73 6.89
CA ASN A 182 -22.84 10.50 6.07
C ASN A 182 -22.57 8.98 6.12
N PRO A 183 -22.34 8.25 5.00
CA PRO A 183 -21.97 6.84 5.08
C PRO A 183 -20.81 6.73 6.08
N SER A 184 -21.03 5.98 7.17
CA SER A 184 -20.19 6.07 8.36
C SER A 184 -18.74 5.75 8.00
N LYS A 185 -17.84 6.70 8.23
CA LYS A 185 -16.39 6.52 8.12
C LYS A 185 -15.99 5.18 8.78
N PRO A 186 -15.35 4.23 8.06
CA PRO A 186 -15.00 2.94 8.64
C PRO A 186 -13.85 3.09 9.63
N ASN A 187 -13.71 2.12 10.52
CA ASN A 187 -12.48 1.90 11.29
C ASN A 187 -11.46 1.17 10.42
N PHE A 188 -10.17 1.36 10.71
CA PHE A 188 -9.07 0.64 10.06
C PHE A 188 -8.28 -0.12 11.11
N LEU A 189 -8.18 -1.44 10.92
CA LEU A 189 -7.24 -2.31 11.64
C LEU A 189 -6.24 -2.87 10.63
N LEU A 190 -5.04 -2.30 10.63
CA LEU A 190 -3.95 -2.71 9.75
C LEU A 190 -2.98 -3.57 10.56
N ILE A 191 -2.82 -4.83 10.20
CA ILE A 191 -1.94 -5.80 10.86
C ILE A 191 -0.80 -6.13 9.91
N LEU A 192 0.43 -5.87 10.34
CA LEU A 192 1.63 -6.13 9.55
C LEU A 192 2.60 -7.00 10.35
N ALA A 193 2.81 -8.23 9.90
CA ALA A 193 3.81 -9.14 10.41
C ALA A 193 5.22 -8.73 9.95
N ASP A 194 6.23 -9.25 10.65
CA ASP A 194 7.65 -9.01 10.40
C ASP A 194 8.32 -10.31 9.95
N ASP A 195 8.95 -10.34 8.77
CA ASP A 195 9.62 -11.54 8.24
C ASP A 195 8.70 -12.77 8.00
N LEU A 196 7.38 -12.62 7.93
CA LEU A 196 6.47 -13.74 7.66
C LEU A 196 6.50 -14.11 6.17
N GLY A 197 6.90 -15.34 5.85
CA GLY A 197 6.90 -15.86 4.50
C GLY A 197 5.49 -16.18 4.01
N ILE A 198 5.26 -16.03 2.70
CA ILE A 198 3.95 -16.36 2.12
C ILE A 198 3.57 -17.82 2.28
N GLY A 199 4.55 -18.73 2.35
CA GLY A 199 4.31 -20.15 2.56
C GLY A 199 4.03 -20.53 4.01
N ASP A 200 4.16 -19.62 4.97
CA ASP A 200 4.01 -19.96 6.39
C ASP A 200 2.54 -20.06 6.84
N VAL A 201 1.62 -19.43 6.11
CA VAL A 201 0.20 -19.31 6.49
C VAL A 201 -0.63 -20.42 5.87
N GLY A 202 -1.55 -20.99 6.64
CA GLY A 202 -2.41 -22.10 6.24
C GLY A 202 -3.21 -21.84 4.97
N CYS A 203 -3.86 -20.69 4.89
CA CYS A 203 -4.60 -20.27 3.71
C CYS A 203 -3.72 -19.96 2.48
N TYR A 204 -2.40 -20.08 2.57
CA TYR A 204 -1.46 -20.00 1.44
C TYR A 204 -0.76 -21.33 1.12
N GLY A 205 -1.15 -22.42 1.80
CA GLY A 205 -0.73 -23.78 1.48
C GLY A 205 0.05 -24.51 2.57
N ASN A 206 0.32 -23.86 3.71
CA ASN A 206 0.94 -24.54 4.85
C ASN A 206 -0.07 -25.50 5.52
N ASP A 207 0.34 -26.73 5.84
CA ASP A 207 -0.52 -27.69 6.54
C ASP A 207 0.05 -28.14 7.89
N THR A 208 1.18 -27.57 8.32
CA THR A 208 1.88 -27.95 9.56
C THR A 208 1.91 -26.85 10.62
N ILE A 209 2.02 -25.58 10.22
CA ILE A 209 1.90 -24.42 11.11
C ILE A 209 0.42 -24.07 11.27
N ARG A 210 -0.04 -23.85 12.50
CA ARG A 210 -1.45 -23.58 12.80
C ARG A 210 -1.76 -22.08 12.77
N THR A 211 -2.42 -21.61 11.71
CA THR A 211 -2.90 -20.22 11.59
C THR A 211 -4.43 -20.11 11.45
N PRO A 212 -5.24 -20.73 12.32
CA PRO A 212 -6.69 -20.80 12.15
C PRO A 212 -7.39 -19.43 12.14
N ASN A 213 -6.87 -18.42 12.85
CA ASN A 213 -7.50 -17.10 12.90
C ASN A 213 -7.26 -16.31 11.62
N ILE A 214 -6.03 -16.35 11.08
CA ILE A 214 -5.68 -15.75 9.80
C ILE A 214 -6.40 -16.49 8.65
N ASP A 215 -6.52 -17.81 8.74
CA ASP A 215 -7.29 -18.60 7.76
C ASP A 215 -8.78 -18.22 7.80
N GLY A 216 -9.33 -17.99 9.00
CA GLY A 216 -10.68 -17.46 9.19
C GLY A 216 -10.85 -16.06 8.59
N LEU A 217 -9.85 -15.19 8.78
CA LEU A 217 -9.81 -13.85 8.18
C LEU A 217 -9.89 -13.92 6.64
N ALA A 218 -9.15 -14.85 6.03
CA ALA A 218 -9.17 -15.07 4.59
C ALA A 218 -10.54 -15.58 4.10
N LYS A 219 -11.15 -16.55 4.81
CA LYS A 219 -12.48 -17.08 4.47
C LYS A 219 -13.57 -16.02 4.57
N GLU A 220 -13.47 -15.09 5.50
CA GLU A 220 -14.43 -13.99 5.65
C GLU A 220 -14.12 -12.77 4.75
N GLY A 221 -13.09 -12.84 3.91
CA GLY A 221 -12.61 -11.70 3.13
C GLY A 221 -12.05 -12.07 1.77
N VAL A 222 -11.10 -11.24 1.32
CA VAL A 222 -10.41 -11.34 0.03
C VAL A 222 -8.95 -11.70 0.29
N ARG A 223 -8.49 -12.78 -0.34
CA ARG A 223 -7.09 -13.24 -0.33
C ARG A 223 -6.39 -12.82 -1.61
N LEU A 224 -5.28 -12.11 -1.48
CA LEU A 224 -4.42 -11.65 -2.57
C LEU A 224 -3.25 -12.63 -2.75
N THR A 225 -3.08 -13.22 -3.94
CA THR A 225 -2.01 -14.22 -4.18
C THR A 225 -0.76 -13.62 -4.80
N GLN A 226 -0.87 -12.42 -5.39
CA GLN A 226 0.23 -11.62 -5.92
C GLN A 226 0.36 -10.28 -5.17
N HIS A 227 0.41 -10.32 -3.84
CA HIS A 227 0.62 -9.12 -3.03
C HIS A 227 2.10 -8.85 -2.79
N ILE A 228 2.59 -7.66 -3.17
CA ILE A 228 4.02 -7.37 -3.35
C ILE A 228 4.50 -6.24 -2.44
N ALA A 229 5.49 -6.56 -1.62
CA ALA A 229 6.30 -5.59 -0.88
C ALA A 229 7.15 -4.73 -1.81
N ALA A 230 7.19 -3.43 -1.53
CA ALA A 230 8.00 -2.49 -2.31
C ALA A 230 9.51 -2.68 -2.10
N ALA A 231 9.91 -3.40 -1.06
CA ALA A 231 11.29 -3.80 -0.80
C ALA A 231 11.34 -5.09 0.03
N ALA A 232 12.40 -5.87 -0.15
CA ALA A 232 12.59 -7.13 0.56
C ALA A 232 13.21 -6.99 1.97
N VAL A 233 13.17 -5.80 2.60
CA VAL A 233 13.71 -5.58 3.95
C VAL A 233 12.85 -4.57 4.73
N CYS A 234 12.89 -4.63 6.06
CA CYS A 234 11.91 -3.98 6.93
C CYS A 234 11.79 -2.46 6.72
N THR A 235 12.86 -1.68 6.96
CA THR A 235 12.81 -0.21 6.97
C THR A 235 12.27 0.37 5.65
N PRO A 236 12.80 0.00 4.47
CA PRO A 236 12.28 0.50 3.20
C PRO A 236 10.84 0.06 2.94
N SER A 237 10.48 -1.21 3.21
CA SER A 237 9.12 -1.70 2.92
C SER A 237 8.06 -0.99 3.77
N ARG A 238 8.32 -0.81 5.06
CA ARG A 238 7.44 -0.09 5.99
C ARG A 238 7.32 1.40 5.61
N ALA A 239 8.42 2.03 5.17
CA ALA A 239 8.37 3.39 4.64
C ALA A 239 7.45 3.49 3.41
N ALA A 240 7.51 2.51 2.52
CA ALA A 240 6.64 2.45 1.33
C ALA A 240 5.17 2.19 1.70
N PHE A 241 4.90 1.27 2.63
CA PHE A 241 3.57 1.00 3.17
C PHE A 241 2.92 2.27 3.74
N LEU A 242 3.68 3.04 4.54
CA LEU A 242 3.19 4.26 5.18
C LEU A 242 2.92 5.40 4.21
N THR A 243 3.64 5.47 3.09
CA THR A 243 3.65 6.64 2.18
C THR A 243 3.06 6.38 0.79
N GLY A 244 2.81 5.12 0.44
CA GLY A 244 2.38 4.73 -0.91
C GLY A 244 3.44 4.99 -1.98
N ARG A 245 4.71 5.08 -1.61
CA ARG A 245 5.83 5.50 -2.50
C ARG A 245 6.98 4.52 -2.44
N TYR A 246 7.65 4.30 -3.57
CA TYR A 246 8.87 3.51 -3.60
C TYR A 246 9.93 4.10 -2.65
N PRO A 247 10.70 3.27 -1.92
CA PRO A 247 11.65 3.78 -0.91
C PRO A 247 12.73 4.70 -1.48
N ILE A 248 13.07 4.54 -2.76
CA ILE A 248 14.03 5.42 -3.44
C ILE A 248 13.52 6.87 -3.53
N ARG A 249 12.19 7.11 -3.54
CA ARG A 249 11.59 8.45 -3.61
C ARG A 249 11.66 9.22 -2.30
N SER A 250 11.81 8.53 -1.16
CA SER A 250 11.94 9.13 0.17
C SER A 250 13.37 9.06 0.72
N GLY A 251 14.31 8.46 -0.03
CA GLY A 251 15.68 8.25 0.42
C GLY A 251 15.80 7.15 1.47
N MET A 252 14.74 6.39 1.70
CA MET A 252 14.69 5.18 2.55
C MET A 252 15.20 3.95 1.79
N ALA A 253 16.17 4.13 0.92
CA ALA A 253 16.88 3.10 0.18
C ALA A 253 18.38 3.29 0.41
N SER A 254 19.15 2.19 0.44
CA SER A 254 20.59 2.25 0.67
C SER A 254 21.37 1.86 -0.58
N GLY A 255 22.40 2.65 -0.91
CA GLY A 255 23.43 2.28 -1.88
C GLY A 255 24.52 1.37 -1.32
N THR A 256 24.37 0.88 -0.08
CA THR A 256 25.34 0.02 0.61
C THR A 256 24.66 -1.24 1.16
N GLN A 257 25.43 -2.16 1.75
CA GLN A 257 24.86 -3.38 2.36
C GLN A 257 24.05 -3.09 3.63
N ARG A 258 24.16 -1.88 4.21
CA ARG A 258 23.34 -1.44 5.33
C ARG A 258 21.99 -0.94 4.84
N ARG A 259 21.05 -1.87 4.63
CA ARG A 259 19.75 -1.62 3.97
C ARG A 259 18.57 -1.35 4.90
N VAL A 260 18.80 -1.45 6.20
CA VAL A 260 17.87 -1.09 7.27
C VAL A 260 18.59 -0.17 8.26
N LEU A 261 17.85 0.46 9.17
CA LEU A 261 18.48 1.18 10.29
C LEU A 261 19.11 0.15 11.25
N PHE A 262 20.21 0.51 11.90
CA PHE A 262 20.92 -0.38 12.84
C PHE A 262 20.94 0.12 14.29
N TRP A 263 20.45 1.34 14.53
CA TRP A 263 20.55 1.97 15.85
C TRP A 263 19.35 2.88 16.12
N ASN A 264 18.90 2.91 17.37
CA ASN A 264 18.00 3.97 17.85
C ASN A 264 18.69 5.35 17.84
N GLY A 265 19.97 5.38 18.22
CA GLY A 265 20.79 6.59 18.22
C GLY A 265 21.38 6.96 16.86
N CYS A 266 20.69 6.71 15.75
CA CYS A 266 21.12 7.20 14.43
C CYS A 266 20.31 8.44 14.02
N SER A 267 20.70 9.12 12.93
CA SER A 267 19.98 10.32 12.44
C SER A 267 19.16 10.07 11.18
N GLY A 268 19.16 8.83 10.68
CA GLY A 268 18.36 8.43 9.52
C GLY A 268 16.98 7.98 9.95
N GLY A 269 15.98 8.31 9.14
CA GLY A 269 14.61 7.88 9.38
C GLY A 269 13.66 8.41 8.32
N LEU A 270 12.36 8.11 8.48
CA LEU A 270 11.32 8.59 7.57
C LEU A 270 11.36 10.12 7.53
N PRO A 271 11.64 10.75 6.37
CA PRO A 271 11.78 12.20 6.32
C PRO A 271 10.51 12.93 6.80
N PRO A 272 10.62 14.01 7.59
CA PRO A 272 9.45 14.75 8.10
C PRO A 272 8.52 15.32 7.00
N ASN A 273 9.07 15.55 5.80
CA ASN A 273 8.34 16.03 4.62
C ASN A 273 7.55 14.92 3.89
N GLU A 274 7.73 13.65 4.26
CA GLU A 274 6.87 12.58 3.77
C GLU A 274 5.52 12.58 4.50
N THR A 275 4.47 12.32 3.74
CA THR A 275 3.09 12.29 4.24
C THR A 275 2.67 10.84 4.38
N THR A 276 2.37 10.43 5.61
CA THR A 276 1.87 9.07 5.89
C THR A 276 0.35 9.01 5.77
N PHE A 277 -0.22 7.82 5.56
CA PHE A 277 -1.67 7.65 5.63
C PHE A 277 -2.20 8.05 7.01
N ALA A 278 -1.44 7.80 8.09
CA ALA A 278 -1.83 8.17 9.45
C ALA A 278 -2.00 9.68 9.60
N ARG A 279 -1.09 10.49 9.04
CA ARG A 279 -1.20 11.96 9.05
C ARG A 279 -2.47 12.44 8.35
N ILE A 280 -2.82 11.83 7.21
CA ILE A 280 -4.04 12.19 6.47
C ILE A 280 -5.28 11.77 7.26
N LEU A 281 -5.31 10.55 7.81
CA LEU A 281 -6.45 10.04 8.57
C LEU A 281 -6.67 10.86 9.86
N HIS A 282 -5.59 11.23 10.56
CA HIS A 282 -5.65 12.14 11.71
C HIS A 282 -6.28 13.49 11.33
N GLN A 283 -5.89 14.08 10.20
CA GLN A 283 -6.53 15.30 9.66
C GLN A 283 -8.01 15.10 9.30
N GLN A 284 -8.43 13.88 8.98
CA GLN A 284 -9.83 13.50 8.76
C GLN A 284 -10.61 13.22 10.05
N GLY A 285 -10.02 13.47 11.23
CA GLY A 285 -10.65 13.29 12.53
C GLY A 285 -10.62 11.86 13.06
N TYR A 286 -9.78 10.99 12.49
CA TYR A 286 -9.54 9.66 13.04
C TYR A 286 -8.68 9.75 14.29
N SER A 287 -8.95 8.87 15.26
CA SER A 287 -7.98 8.57 16.30
C SER A 287 -6.97 7.58 15.77
N THR A 288 -5.68 7.90 15.81
CA THR A 288 -4.63 7.09 15.16
C THR A 288 -3.68 6.49 16.20
N ALA A 289 -3.41 5.20 16.11
CA ALA A 289 -2.46 4.51 16.98
C ALA A 289 -1.55 3.56 16.21
N LEU A 290 -0.30 3.48 16.67
CA LEU A 290 0.65 2.44 16.29
C LEU A 290 0.98 1.59 17.52
N VAL A 291 0.83 0.27 17.40
CA VAL A 291 1.25 -0.68 18.43
C VAL A 291 2.30 -1.63 17.84
N GLY A 292 3.48 -1.68 18.46
CA GLY A 292 4.58 -2.58 18.11
C GLY A 292 5.74 -1.91 17.37
N LYS A 293 6.25 -2.53 16.31
CA LYS A 293 7.47 -2.13 15.60
C LYS A 293 7.28 -0.83 14.81
N TRP A 294 8.15 0.15 15.03
CA TRP A 294 8.29 1.30 14.13
C TRP A 294 9.34 0.99 13.06
N HIS A 295 10.63 1.10 13.38
CA HIS A 295 11.81 0.87 12.53
C HIS A 295 12.12 1.97 11.49
N MET A 296 11.67 3.20 11.75
CA MET A 296 11.70 4.33 10.80
C MET A 296 12.48 5.53 11.36
N GLY A 297 13.38 5.29 12.32
CA GLY A 297 14.19 6.31 12.99
C GLY A 297 13.49 6.93 14.20
N VAL A 298 14.26 7.65 15.02
CA VAL A 298 13.74 8.34 16.22
C VAL A 298 14.06 9.82 16.18
N ASN A 299 15.35 10.15 16.19
CA ASN A 299 15.88 11.50 16.37
C ASN A 299 16.73 11.96 15.17
N CYS A 300 16.89 13.27 14.97
CA CYS A 300 17.68 13.83 13.86
C CYS A 300 18.96 14.53 14.35
N LYS A 301 18.79 15.49 15.26
CA LYS A 301 19.79 16.46 15.72
C LYS A 301 20.03 16.35 17.23
N SER A 302 18.98 16.07 18.00
CA SER A 302 19.02 15.92 19.46
C SER A 302 18.20 14.72 19.90
N ARG A 303 18.59 14.07 21.01
CA ARG A 303 17.88 12.92 21.60
C ARG A 303 16.41 13.17 22.01
N HIS A 304 15.95 14.42 21.97
CA HIS A 304 14.59 14.82 22.34
C HIS A 304 13.82 15.49 21.20
N ASP A 305 14.37 15.53 19.98
CA ASP A 305 13.66 16.18 18.86
C ASP A 305 12.61 15.28 18.21
N HIS A 306 12.73 13.97 18.36
CA HIS A 306 11.78 12.96 17.91
C HIS A 306 11.37 13.12 16.43
N CYS A 307 12.22 13.71 15.59
CA CYS A 307 11.82 14.13 14.24
C CYS A 307 11.26 13.01 13.35
N HIS A 308 11.65 11.75 13.62
CA HIS A 308 11.25 10.56 12.89
C HIS A 308 10.27 9.67 13.68
N HIS A 309 9.90 10.09 14.89
CA HIS A 309 9.05 9.35 15.81
C HIS A 309 7.61 9.22 15.27
N PRO A 310 6.88 8.11 15.53
CA PRO A 310 5.51 7.91 15.03
C PRO A 310 4.55 9.07 15.28
N LEU A 311 4.65 9.72 16.44
CA LEU A 311 3.80 10.88 16.80
C LEU A 311 4.01 12.08 15.86
N ASN A 312 5.23 12.26 15.35
CA ASN A 312 5.51 13.28 14.36
C ASN A 312 5.10 12.87 12.94
N HIS A 313 4.63 11.63 12.75
CA HIS A 313 4.13 11.09 11.49
C HIS A 313 2.64 10.72 11.53
N GLY A 314 1.86 11.41 12.39
CA GLY A 314 0.39 11.38 12.34
C GLY A 314 -0.29 10.32 13.21
N PHE A 315 0.45 9.65 14.09
CA PHE A 315 -0.12 8.80 15.13
C PHE A 315 -0.37 9.60 16.42
N ASP A 316 -1.59 9.58 16.95
CA ASP A 316 -1.91 10.19 18.26
C ASP A 316 -1.30 9.41 19.43
N TYR A 317 -1.13 8.11 19.23
CA TYR A 317 -0.66 7.19 20.25
C TYR A 317 0.37 6.20 19.70
N PHE A 318 1.42 5.95 20.47
CA PHE A 318 2.40 4.91 20.18
C PHE A 318 2.68 4.08 21.43
N TYR A 319 2.64 2.76 21.28
CA TYR A 319 3.21 1.83 22.25
C TYR A 319 4.00 0.75 21.52
N GLY A 320 5.29 0.63 21.78
CA GLY A 320 6.08 -0.44 21.20
C GLY A 320 7.54 -0.10 21.02
N MET A 321 8.16 -0.76 20.05
CA MET A 321 9.58 -0.70 19.81
C MET A 321 9.90 0.30 18.68
N PRO A 322 10.64 1.40 18.93
CA PRO A 322 10.99 2.35 17.87
C PRO A 322 11.91 1.74 16.78
N PHE A 323 12.57 0.63 17.10
CA PHE A 323 13.56 -0.04 16.28
C PHE A 323 13.05 -1.39 15.73
N THR A 324 13.86 -2.45 15.78
CA THR A 324 13.55 -3.83 15.41
C THR A 324 14.17 -4.79 16.43
N LEU A 325 13.60 -5.98 16.56
CA LEU A 325 14.24 -7.03 17.33
C LEU A 325 15.60 -7.38 16.73
N LEU A 326 16.54 -7.70 17.62
CA LEU A 326 17.87 -8.21 17.33
C LEU A 326 18.17 -9.34 18.30
N ASN A 327 19.01 -10.30 17.90
CA ASN A 327 19.51 -11.36 18.78
C ASN A 327 20.07 -10.84 20.12
N GLU A 328 20.71 -9.66 20.11
CA GLU A 328 21.25 -8.99 21.30
C GLU A 328 20.19 -8.71 22.38
N CYS A 329 18.90 -8.62 22.02
CA CYS A 329 17.83 -8.41 22.99
C CYS A 329 17.69 -9.60 23.96
N GLN A 330 17.91 -10.84 23.49
CA GLN A 330 17.84 -12.05 24.31
C GLN A 330 19.14 -12.34 25.09
N GLY A 331 20.22 -11.56 24.89
CA GLY A 331 21.51 -11.80 25.54
C GLY A 331 22.24 -13.04 25.01
N THR A 332 22.28 -13.21 23.68
CA THR A 332 22.89 -14.36 23.00
C THR A 332 24.37 -14.16 22.71
N ASP A 333 25.10 -15.26 22.47
CA ASP A 333 26.50 -15.27 21.98
C ASP A 333 26.62 -14.97 20.47
N ASP A 334 25.51 -14.66 19.80
CA ASP A 334 25.45 -14.46 18.35
C ASP A 334 24.84 -13.09 18.00
N PRO A 335 25.61 -11.99 18.14
CA PRO A 335 25.12 -10.65 17.87
C PRO A 335 24.86 -10.45 16.36
N GLU A 336 23.76 -9.81 16.00
CA GLU A 336 23.46 -9.46 14.60
C GLU A 336 24.23 -8.21 14.15
N LEU A 337 24.42 -7.27 15.07
CA LEU A 337 24.96 -5.96 14.75
C LEU A 337 26.49 -6.02 14.59
N ALA A 338 26.96 -5.80 13.36
CA ALA A 338 28.39 -5.70 13.06
C ALA A 338 29.22 -6.90 13.56
N LYS A 339 28.64 -8.11 13.59
CA LYS A 339 29.28 -9.36 14.08
C LYS A 339 30.75 -9.53 13.65
N SER A 340 30.99 -9.51 12.34
CA SER A 340 32.36 -9.66 11.78
C SER A 340 33.35 -8.61 12.30
N LEU A 341 32.86 -7.40 12.57
CA LEU A 341 33.68 -6.33 13.14
C LEU A 341 33.95 -6.58 14.63
N GLN A 342 32.94 -7.02 15.39
CA GLN A 342 33.10 -7.41 16.79
C GLN A 342 34.10 -8.56 16.94
N ASP A 343 34.01 -9.59 16.10
CA ASP A 343 34.95 -10.72 16.06
C ASP A 343 36.39 -10.25 15.81
N SER A 344 36.56 -9.32 14.85
CA SER A 344 37.85 -8.72 14.54
C SER A 344 38.40 -7.92 15.72
N TYR A 345 37.56 -7.11 16.37
CA TYR A 345 37.96 -6.32 17.54
C TYR A 345 38.31 -7.19 18.74
N TRP A 346 37.60 -8.29 18.93
CA TRP A 346 37.91 -9.29 19.95
C TRP A 346 39.26 -9.94 19.69
N LEU A 347 39.51 -10.40 18.45
CA LEU A 347 40.80 -10.97 18.05
C LEU A 347 41.95 -9.98 18.28
N TYR A 348 41.79 -8.72 17.88
CA TYR A 348 42.80 -7.69 18.11
C TYR A 348 43.03 -7.43 19.61
N THR A 349 41.97 -7.45 20.42
CA THR A 349 42.09 -7.35 21.89
C THR A 349 42.92 -8.51 22.45
N GLN A 350 42.63 -9.75 22.04
CA GLN A 350 43.38 -10.93 22.45
C GLN A 350 44.86 -10.84 22.04
N MET A 351 45.14 -10.40 20.81
CA MET A 351 46.50 -10.21 20.31
C MET A 351 47.27 -9.15 21.11
N ILE A 352 46.62 -8.03 21.48
CA ILE A 352 47.24 -7.01 22.32
C ILE A 352 47.52 -7.54 23.73
N ILE A 353 46.56 -8.26 24.34
CA ILE A 353 46.74 -8.88 25.66
C ILE A 353 47.90 -9.88 25.63
N LEU A 354 47.94 -10.76 24.63
CA LEU A 354 49.01 -11.73 24.47
C LEU A 354 50.37 -11.03 24.31
N ALA A 355 50.45 -9.99 23.48
CA ALA A 355 51.68 -9.21 23.31
C ALA A 355 52.14 -8.57 24.63
N VAL A 356 51.24 -7.98 25.40
CA VAL A 356 51.55 -7.40 26.72
C VAL A 356 52.03 -8.47 27.70
N LEU A 357 51.35 -9.62 27.77
CA LEU A 357 51.74 -10.75 28.63
C LEU A 357 53.10 -11.33 28.23
N THR A 358 53.37 -11.50 26.94
CA THR A 358 54.67 -12.00 26.44
C THR A 358 55.80 -11.02 26.80
N LEU A 359 55.59 -9.72 26.61
CA LEU A 359 56.57 -8.70 26.99
C LEU A 359 56.79 -8.65 28.51
N LEU A 360 55.72 -8.81 29.30
CA LEU A 360 55.77 -8.85 30.76
C LEU A 360 56.56 -10.08 31.24
N ILE A 361 56.25 -11.27 30.74
CA ILE A 361 56.94 -12.51 31.09
C ILE A 361 58.41 -12.42 30.70
N GLY A 362 58.72 -12.04 29.46
CA GLY A 362 60.11 -11.91 29.01
C GLY A 362 60.91 -10.87 29.80
N LYS A 363 60.26 -9.81 30.28
CA LYS A 363 60.86 -8.85 31.20
C LYS A 363 61.11 -9.42 32.60
N LEU A 364 60.17 -10.21 33.14
CA LEU A 364 60.28 -10.83 34.46
C LEU A 364 61.29 -11.99 34.49
N THR A 365 61.43 -12.73 33.38
CA THR A 365 62.38 -13.84 33.23
C THR A 365 63.75 -13.39 32.71
N ASN A 366 63.95 -12.09 32.45
CA ASN A 366 65.16 -11.52 31.83
C ASN A 366 65.54 -12.13 30.47
N LEU A 367 64.56 -12.62 29.70
CA LEU A 367 64.79 -13.23 28.39
C LEU A 367 65.19 -12.18 27.32
N PHE A 368 64.69 -10.94 27.44
CA PHE A 368 65.05 -9.81 26.56
C PHE A 368 64.88 -8.45 27.26
N SER A 369 65.62 -7.43 26.79
CA SER A 369 65.66 -6.10 27.42
C SER A 369 64.60 -5.15 26.87
N VAL A 370 63.45 -5.05 27.57
CA VAL A 370 62.38 -4.09 27.27
C VAL A 370 62.19 -3.12 28.45
N LYS A 371 61.87 -1.85 28.16
CA LYS A 371 61.60 -0.83 29.20
C LYS A 371 60.18 -0.99 29.73
N TRP A 372 59.98 -0.93 31.06
CA TRP A 372 58.64 -0.98 31.70
C TRP A 372 57.66 0.03 31.11
N LYS A 373 58.13 1.23 30.73
CA LYS A 373 57.30 2.26 30.09
C LYS A 373 56.61 1.78 28.82
N ILE A 374 57.27 0.93 28.02
CA ILE A 374 56.70 0.39 26.77
C ILE A 374 55.57 -0.59 27.09
N ILE A 375 55.78 -1.47 28.08
CA ILE A 375 54.78 -2.45 28.53
C ILE A 375 53.55 -1.72 29.08
N ILE A 376 53.78 -0.73 29.94
CA ILE A 376 52.70 0.08 30.53
C ILE A 376 51.94 0.85 29.44
N TYR A 377 52.65 1.47 28.50
CA TYR A 377 52.01 2.19 27.39
C TYR A 377 51.14 1.25 26.54
N LEU A 378 51.66 0.08 26.15
CA LEU A 378 50.90 -0.91 25.38
C LEU A 378 49.68 -1.44 26.16
N ALA A 379 49.83 -1.67 27.46
CA ALA A 379 48.72 -2.08 28.33
C ALA A 379 47.64 -1.00 28.42
N ILE A 380 48.01 0.27 28.60
CA ILE A 380 47.05 1.38 28.65
C ILE A 380 46.37 1.56 27.29
N CYS A 381 47.12 1.57 26.18
CA CYS A 381 46.54 1.66 24.84
C CYS A 381 45.60 0.48 24.54
N GLY A 382 45.99 -0.74 24.92
CA GLY A 382 45.15 -1.93 24.79
C GLY A 382 43.86 -1.84 25.62
N LEU A 383 43.96 -1.35 26.85
CA LEU A 383 42.80 -1.13 27.71
C LEU A 383 41.87 -0.06 27.14
N LEU A 384 42.41 1.07 26.68
CA LEU A 384 41.62 2.14 26.05
C LEU A 384 40.95 1.66 24.75
N TYR A 385 41.67 0.88 23.93
CA TYR A 385 41.11 0.25 22.75
C TYR A 385 39.95 -0.68 23.12
N PHE A 386 40.15 -1.58 24.09
CA PHE A 386 39.11 -2.49 24.57
C PHE A 386 37.87 -1.73 25.07
N ILE A 387 38.06 -0.76 25.96
CA ILE A 387 36.96 0.06 26.50
C ILE A 387 36.23 0.79 25.36
N SER A 388 36.96 1.35 24.39
CA SER A 388 36.37 2.09 23.27
C SER A 388 35.43 1.22 22.43
N TRP A 389 35.89 0.05 21.97
CA TRP A 389 35.02 -0.79 21.14
C TRP A 389 33.97 -1.52 21.97
N PHE A 390 34.31 -2.00 23.17
CA PHE A 390 33.36 -2.68 24.06
C PHE A 390 32.24 -1.75 24.51
N SER A 391 32.55 -0.49 24.82
CA SER A 391 31.49 0.49 25.13
C SER A 391 30.56 0.73 23.96
N SER A 392 31.01 0.60 22.71
CA SER A 392 30.17 0.82 21.52
C SER A 392 29.20 -0.34 21.23
N TYR A 393 29.52 -1.56 21.65
CA TYR A 393 28.72 -2.76 21.32
C TYR A 393 28.19 -3.53 22.54
N GLY A 394 28.88 -3.48 23.68
CA GLY A 394 28.50 -4.17 24.92
C GLY A 394 27.22 -3.64 25.57
N PHE A 395 26.77 -2.43 25.21
CA PHE A 395 25.52 -1.84 25.68
C PHE A 395 24.38 -1.88 24.64
N THR A 396 24.56 -2.59 23.52
CA THR A 396 23.57 -2.65 22.42
C THR A 396 22.18 -3.06 22.91
N LYS A 397 22.10 -4.06 23.80
CA LYS A 397 20.84 -4.49 24.42
C LYS A 397 20.11 -3.32 25.10
N TYR A 398 20.83 -2.52 25.88
CA TYR A 398 20.26 -1.37 26.58
C TYR A 398 19.89 -0.24 25.61
N TRP A 399 20.65 -0.02 24.55
CA TRP A 399 20.43 1.11 23.64
C TRP A 399 19.37 0.86 22.56
N ASN A 400 19.28 -0.37 22.04
CA ASN A 400 18.41 -0.70 20.92
C ASN A 400 17.13 -1.44 21.33
N CYS A 401 17.19 -2.26 22.39
CA CYS A 401 16.04 -3.04 22.85
C CYS A 401 15.25 -2.27 23.91
N ILE A 402 14.46 -1.29 23.46
CA ILE A 402 13.65 -0.42 24.34
C ILE A 402 12.18 -0.49 23.97
N LEU A 403 11.30 -0.30 24.96
CA LEU A 403 9.89 -0.02 24.74
C LEU A 403 9.59 1.45 25.04
N MET A 404 8.77 2.04 24.18
CA MET A 404 8.33 3.42 24.30
C MET A 404 6.82 3.47 24.38
N ARG A 405 6.33 4.42 25.18
CA ARG A 405 4.95 4.88 25.19
C ARG A 405 4.98 6.35 24.85
N ASN A 406 4.46 6.70 23.67
CA ASN A 406 4.65 8.02 23.10
C ASN A 406 6.15 8.38 23.08
N HIS A 407 6.55 9.54 23.62
CA HIS A 407 7.96 9.95 23.66
C HIS A 407 8.76 9.34 24.83
N ASP A 408 8.08 8.74 25.80
CA ASP A 408 8.70 8.24 27.02
C ASP A 408 9.16 6.79 26.84
N ILE A 409 10.38 6.49 27.30
CA ILE A 409 10.91 5.13 27.33
C ILE A 409 10.40 4.49 28.62
N THR A 410 9.55 3.47 28.50
CA THR A 410 8.91 2.81 29.65
C THR A 410 9.70 1.60 30.14
N GLU A 411 10.44 0.92 29.24
CA GLU A 411 11.33 -0.18 29.61
C GLU A 411 12.65 -0.12 28.83
N GLN A 412 13.77 -0.21 29.56
CA GLN A 412 15.12 -0.24 29.01
C GLN A 412 16.04 -1.06 29.93
N PRO A 413 16.54 -2.24 29.50
CA PRO A 413 16.15 -2.93 28.28
C PRO A 413 14.72 -3.47 28.40
N MET A 414 14.06 -3.68 27.27
CA MET A 414 12.71 -4.24 27.24
C MET A 414 12.63 -5.64 27.86
N ASN A 415 11.53 -5.92 28.56
CA ASN A 415 11.19 -7.24 29.05
C ASN A 415 10.49 -8.05 27.96
N LEU A 416 11.24 -8.98 27.36
CA LEU A 416 10.76 -9.77 26.24
C LEU A 416 9.55 -10.65 26.61
N GLU A 417 9.49 -11.19 27.83
CA GLU A 417 8.40 -12.08 28.26
C GLU A 417 7.05 -11.37 28.36
N LYS A 418 7.06 -10.07 28.69
CA LYS A 418 5.85 -9.25 28.85
C LYS A 418 5.48 -8.44 27.61
N THR A 419 6.41 -8.29 26.67
CA THR A 419 6.23 -7.42 25.51
C THR A 419 4.99 -7.81 24.69
N THR A 420 4.82 -9.11 24.41
CA THR A 420 3.70 -9.62 23.62
C THR A 420 2.34 -9.31 24.27
N SER A 421 2.20 -9.63 25.57
CA SER A 421 0.95 -9.43 26.30
C SER A 421 0.64 -7.94 26.47
N ASN A 422 1.65 -7.11 26.73
CA ASN A 422 1.48 -5.67 26.82
C ASN A 422 1.05 -5.05 25.48
N MET A 423 1.68 -5.44 24.36
CA MET A 423 1.27 -4.99 23.03
C MET A 423 -0.19 -5.34 22.73
N LEU A 424 -0.61 -6.59 23.02
CA LEU A 424 -1.99 -6.99 22.82
C LEU A 424 -2.95 -6.18 23.72
N LYS A 425 -2.61 -5.99 24.99
CA LYS A 425 -3.38 -5.18 25.94
C LYS A 425 -3.57 -3.75 25.44
N GLU A 426 -2.53 -3.14 24.90
CA GLU A 426 -2.56 -1.77 24.37
C GLU A 426 -3.42 -1.64 23.11
N ALA A 427 -3.32 -2.60 22.20
CA ALA A 427 -4.15 -2.66 21.00
C ALA A 427 -5.64 -2.85 21.35
N VAL A 428 -5.96 -3.80 22.24
CA VAL A 428 -7.34 -4.03 22.71
C VAL A 428 -7.90 -2.80 23.41
N SER A 429 -7.13 -2.22 24.35
CA SER A 429 -7.56 -1.03 25.08
C SER A 429 -7.79 0.17 24.15
N PHE A 430 -7.01 0.29 23.07
CA PHE A 430 -7.25 1.32 22.06
C PHE A 430 -8.57 1.10 21.33
N ILE A 431 -8.89 -0.12 20.88
CA ILE A 431 -10.16 -0.42 20.22
C ILE A 431 -11.34 -0.08 21.16
N GLU A 432 -11.31 -0.56 22.40
CA GLU A 432 -12.39 -0.38 23.37
C GLU A 432 -12.66 1.11 23.68
N ARG A 433 -11.60 1.92 23.85
CA ARG A 433 -11.73 3.37 24.10
C ARG A 433 -12.24 4.15 22.89
N ASN A 434 -12.04 3.62 21.69
CA ASN A 434 -12.37 4.32 20.45
C ASN A 434 -13.61 3.78 19.74
N LYS A 435 -14.30 2.76 20.26
CA LYS A 435 -15.45 2.11 19.60
C LYS A 435 -16.60 3.03 19.14
N HIS A 436 -16.69 4.25 19.68
CA HIS A 436 -17.72 5.24 19.31
C HIS A 436 -17.22 6.33 18.35
N ARG A 437 -15.99 6.24 17.85
CA ARG A 437 -15.41 7.17 16.88
C ARG A 437 -14.54 6.42 15.86
N PRO A 438 -14.39 6.93 14.62
CA PRO A 438 -13.54 6.27 13.63
C PRO A 438 -12.08 6.24 14.11
N PHE A 439 -11.45 5.07 14.02
CA PHE A 439 -10.06 4.89 14.40
C PHE A 439 -9.20 4.24 13.32
N LEU A 440 -7.91 4.51 13.37
CA LEU A 440 -6.85 3.80 12.67
C LEU A 440 -5.98 3.14 13.74
N LEU A 441 -5.96 1.82 13.76
CA LEU A 441 -5.03 1.04 14.56
C LEU A 441 -4.08 0.31 13.62
N PHE A 442 -2.80 0.69 13.67
CA PHE A 442 -1.73 -0.02 12.99
C PHE A 442 -1.02 -0.94 13.99
N VAL A 443 -1.33 -2.23 13.95
CA VAL A 443 -0.65 -3.28 14.72
C VAL A 443 0.51 -3.81 13.89
N SER A 444 1.69 -3.29 14.20
CA SER A 444 2.95 -3.64 13.55
C SER A 444 3.67 -4.65 14.44
N LEU A 445 3.49 -5.93 14.17
CA LEU A 445 3.94 -6.99 15.05
C LEU A 445 5.47 -7.05 15.12
N LEU A 446 5.99 -7.52 16.26
CA LEU A 446 7.39 -7.94 16.39
C LEU A 446 7.59 -9.37 15.88
N HIS A 447 6.52 -10.16 15.92
CA HIS A 447 6.43 -11.48 15.32
C HIS A 447 6.49 -11.36 13.79
N VAL A 448 7.25 -12.17 13.07
CA VAL A 448 8.05 -13.36 13.49
C VAL A 448 9.54 -13.15 13.27
N HIS A 449 10.04 -11.95 13.59
CA HIS A 449 11.45 -11.59 13.44
C HIS A 449 12.33 -12.25 14.52
N THR A 450 13.57 -12.57 14.17
CA THR A 450 14.57 -13.05 15.13
C THR A 450 14.78 -12.02 16.25
N PRO A 451 14.92 -12.45 17.52
CA PRO A 451 15.21 -13.81 17.96
C PRO A 451 13.98 -14.65 18.36
N LEU A 452 12.79 -14.37 17.81
CA LEU A 452 11.56 -15.15 18.02
C LEU A 452 11.14 -15.18 19.49
N ILE A 453 10.78 -14.02 20.01
CA ILE A 453 10.31 -13.89 21.40
C ILE A 453 8.92 -14.53 21.49
N THR A 454 8.85 -15.67 22.17
CA THR A 454 7.63 -16.47 22.31
C THR A 454 7.31 -16.70 23.78
N THR A 455 6.04 -16.52 24.17
CA THR A 455 5.63 -16.79 25.56
C THR A 455 5.62 -18.29 25.87
N GLN A 456 5.75 -18.62 27.17
CA GLN A 456 5.83 -20.00 27.66
C GLN A 456 4.64 -20.88 27.22
N GLU A 457 3.47 -20.29 27.00
CA GLU A 457 2.29 -21.04 26.58
C GLU A 457 2.46 -21.66 25.18
N PHE A 458 3.22 -21.02 24.29
CA PHE A 458 3.37 -21.43 22.89
C PHE A 458 4.66 -22.23 22.62
N LEU A 459 5.64 -22.22 23.53
CA LEU A 459 6.90 -22.93 23.35
C LEU A 459 6.71 -24.45 23.18
N GLY A 460 7.32 -25.01 22.15
CA GLY A 460 7.35 -26.44 21.85
C GLY A 460 6.03 -27.01 21.30
N ARG A 461 5.11 -26.16 20.82
CA ARG A 461 3.81 -26.61 20.29
C ARG A 461 3.83 -26.90 18.81
N SER A 462 4.63 -26.17 18.05
CA SER A 462 4.67 -26.22 16.61
C SER A 462 5.65 -27.27 16.11
N ARG A 463 5.36 -27.85 14.95
CA ARG A 463 6.28 -28.77 14.27
C ARG A 463 7.49 -28.05 13.70
N HIS A 464 7.42 -26.72 13.54
CA HIS A 464 8.47 -25.89 12.94
C HIS A 464 9.35 -25.22 14.02
N GLY A 465 9.45 -25.86 15.19
CA GLY A 465 10.24 -25.37 16.32
C GLY A 465 9.83 -23.96 16.75
N LEU A 466 10.81 -23.19 17.23
CA LEU A 466 10.57 -21.87 17.80
C LEU A 466 9.96 -20.88 16.79
N TYR A 467 10.30 -21.01 15.50
CA TYR A 467 9.69 -20.17 14.45
C TYR A 467 8.19 -20.43 14.35
N GLY A 468 7.81 -21.71 14.24
CA GLY A 468 6.41 -22.11 14.21
C GLY A 468 5.66 -21.71 15.48
N ASP A 469 6.27 -21.85 16.66
CA ASP A 469 5.67 -21.41 17.92
C ASP A 469 5.36 -19.91 17.90
N ASN A 470 6.27 -19.11 17.33
CA ASN A 470 6.11 -17.66 17.21
C ASN A 470 5.00 -17.30 16.19
N VAL A 471 4.90 -18.02 15.07
CA VAL A 471 3.79 -17.86 14.10
C VAL A 471 2.44 -18.24 14.73
N GLU A 472 2.37 -19.33 15.50
CA GLU A 472 1.14 -19.76 16.18
C GLU A 472 0.70 -18.75 17.27
N GLU A 473 1.66 -18.14 17.99
CA GLU A 473 1.36 -17.05 18.93
C GLU A 473 0.87 -15.78 18.22
N MET A 474 1.49 -15.42 17.09
CA MET A 474 1.06 -14.30 16.26
C MET A 474 -0.37 -14.50 15.75
N ASP A 475 -0.71 -15.69 15.24
CA ASP A 475 -2.08 -16.01 14.81
C ASP A 475 -3.07 -15.87 15.96
N TRP A 476 -2.71 -16.34 17.17
CA TRP A 476 -3.52 -16.14 18.36
C TRP A 476 -3.74 -14.65 18.67
N MET A 477 -2.70 -13.81 18.60
CA MET A 477 -2.85 -12.36 18.78
C MET A 477 -3.83 -11.76 17.76
N VAL A 478 -3.75 -12.18 16.49
CA VAL A 478 -4.70 -11.76 15.45
C VAL A 478 -6.12 -12.16 15.86
N GLY A 479 -6.33 -13.42 16.27
CA GLY A 479 -7.62 -13.90 16.77
C GLY A 479 -8.19 -13.04 17.90
N ARG A 480 -7.36 -12.68 18.89
CA ARG A 480 -7.78 -11.81 20.01
C ARG A 480 -8.22 -10.42 19.56
N LEU A 481 -7.57 -9.84 18.55
CA LEU A 481 -7.99 -8.56 17.99
C LEU A 481 -9.33 -8.68 17.25
N LEU A 482 -9.51 -9.75 16.47
CA LEU A 482 -10.76 -10.03 15.75
C LEU A 482 -11.92 -10.28 16.73
N ASP A 483 -11.69 -11.03 17.80
CA ASP A 483 -12.67 -11.28 18.86
C ASP A 483 -13.16 -9.97 19.48
N VAL A 484 -12.26 -9.02 19.74
CA VAL A 484 -12.62 -7.71 20.31
C VAL A 484 -13.40 -6.86 19.32
N ILE A 485 -13.02 -6.85 18.04
CA ILE A 485 -13.80 -6.16 16.98
C ILE A 485 -15.22 -6.73 16.90
N ASP A 486 -15.37 -8.05 16.95
CA ASP A 486 -16.66 -8.72 16.87
C ASP A 486 -17.48 -8.48 18.17
N LYS A 487 -16.86 -8.60 19.35
CA LYS A 487 -17.47 -8.34 20.68
C LYS A 487 -18.01 -6.91 20.81
N GLU A 488 -17.26 -5.92 20.34
CA GLU A 488 -17.66 -4.51 20.42
C GLU A 488 -18.62 -4.09 19.28
N GLY A 489 -19.07 -5.04 18.45
CA GLY A 489 -20.04 -4.78 17.38
C GLY A 489 -19.47 -4.01 16.19
N LEU A 490 -18.16 -4.04 16.00
CA LEU A 490 -17.43 -3.27 14.99
C LEU A 490 -17.13 -4.07 13.71
N LYS A 491 -17.56 -5.34 13.64
CA LYS A 491 -17.30 -6.27 12.53
C LYS A 491 -17.60 -5.68 11.15
N ASN A 492 -18.80 -5.12 10.95
CA ASN A 492 -19.24 -4.61 9.64
C ASN A 492 -18.74 -3.19 9.32
N THR A 493 -18.16 -2.50 10.31
CA THR A 493 -17.70 -1.11 10.19
C THR A 493 -16.18 -0.99 10.21
N THR A 494 -15.45 -2.11 10.22
CA THR A 494 -13.99 -2.14 10.28
C THR A 494 -13.41 -2.77 9.02
N PHE A 495 -12.59 -2.01 8.31
CA PHE A 495 -11.69 -2.51 7.29
C PHE A 495 -10.48 -3.13 7.97
N ILE A 496 -10.29 -4.44 7.79
CA ILE A 496 -9.18 -5.19 8.37
C ILE A 496 -8.24 -5.63 7.25
N TYR A 497 -6.95 -5.37 7.42
CA TYR A 497 -5.89 -5.77 6.50
C TYR A 497 -4.82 -6.56 7.25
N PHE A 498 -4.37 -7.67 6.66
CA PHE A 498 -3.25 -8.46 7.16
C PHE A 498 -2.23 -8.70 6.05
N ALA A 499 -0.94 -8.45 6.34
CA ALA A 499 0.17 -8.77 5.45
C ALA A 499 1.48 -8.95 6.23
N SER A 500 2.56 -9.26 5.50
CA SER A 500 3.94 -9.19 5.99
C SER A 500 4.66 -8.00 5.35
N ASP A 501 5.64 -7.39 6.03
CA ASP A 501 6.43 -6.29 5.44
C ASP A 501 7.34 -6.76 4.31
N HIS A 502 7.81 -8.00 4.32
CA HIS A 502 8.48 -8.66 3.20
C HIS A 502 8.47 -10.19 3.39
N GLY A 503 9.10 -10.91 2.46
CA GLY A 503 9.18 -12.37 2.53
C GLY A 503 10.05 -12.90 3.66
N GLY A 504 9.91 -14.20 3.93
CA GLY A 504 10.57 -14.92 5.02
C GLY A 504 12.08 -14.99 4.88
N SER A 505 12.76 -14.99 6.03
CA SER A 505 14.23 -15.03 6.11
C SER A 505 14.77 -16.47 5.98
N LEU A 506 15.34 -16.81 4.83
CA LEU A 506 15.90 -18.14 4.58
C LEU A 506 17.21 -18.36 5.34
N GLU A 507 18.03 -17.31 5.46
CA GLU A 507 19.36 -17.33 6.07
C GLU A 507 19.33 -17.35 7.61
N ALA A 508 18.16 -17.23 8.23
CA ALA A 508 18.03 -17.22 9.69
C ALA A 508 18.04 -18.66 10.23
N HIS A 509 19.18 -19.08 10.78
CA HIS A 509 19.42 -20.42 11.30
C HIS A 509 20.33 -20.38 12.53
N ARG A 510 20.16 -21.33 13.45
CA ARG A 510 21.07 -21.56 14.58
C ARG A 510 21.42 -23.04 14.63
N GLY A 511 22.64 -23.38 14.19
CA GLY A 511 23.01 -24.77 13.97
C GLY A 511 22.07 -25.41 12.95
N ASN A 512 21.40 -26.50 13.33
CA ASN A 512 20.42 -27.18 12.48
C ASN A 512 18.97 -26.64 12.63
N ALA A 513 18.74 -25.66 13.51
CA ALA A 513 17.41 -25.10 13.74
C ALA A 513 17.15 -23.95 12.76
N GLN A 514 16.08 -24.07 11.97
CA GLN A 514 15.54 -22.98 11.14
C GLN A 514 14.84 -21.95 12.04
N LEU A 515 15.22 -20.68 11.90
CA LEU A 515 14.70 -19.57 12.71
C LEU A 515 13.97 -18.49 11.88
N GLY A 516 13.89 -18.65 10.55
CA GLY A 516 13.11 -17.75 9.70
C GLY A 516 12.13 -18.48 8.80
N GLY A 517 11.28 -17.70 8.13
CA GLY A 517 10.11 -18.19 7.40
C GLY A 517 10.34 -18.92 6.10
N TRP A 518 9.26 -19.53 5.63
CA TRP A 518 9.19 -20.28 4.38
C TRP A 518 8.35 -19.53 3.33
N ASN A 519 8.90 -19.43 2.12
CA ASN A 519 8.30 -18.69 1.01
C ASN A 519 7.57 -19.59 0.00
N GLY A 520 7.19 -20.82 0.39
CA GLY A 520 6.43 -21.69 -0.50
C GLY A 520 7.25 -22.15 -1.72
N ILE A 521 6.61 -22.08 -2.89
CA ILE A 521 7.24 -22.37 -4.20
C ILE A 521 8.11 -21.22 -4.72
N TYR A 522 8.07 -20.05 -4.08
CA TYR A 522 8.71 -18.85 -4.56
C TYR A 522 10.19 -18.84 -4.21
N LYS A 523 11.02 -18.51 -5.20
CA LYS A 523 12.48 -18.47 -5.04
C LYS A 523 12.93 -17.27 -4.22
N GLY A 524 13.96 -17.45 -3.40
CA GLY A 524 14.54 -16.38 -2.59
C GLY A 524 13.77 -16.04 -1.31
N GLY A 525 14.21 -14.99 -0.63
CA GLY A 525 13.68 -14.57 0.67
C GLY A 525 14.08 -13.16 1.06
N LYS A 526 13.99 -12.86 2.35
CA LYS A 526 14.40 -11.57 2.95
C LYS A 526 15.71 -11.06 2.33
N GLY A 527 15.70 -9.81 1.93
CA GLY A 527 16.82 -9.11 1.32
C GLY A 527 16.95 -9.27 -0.19
N MET A 528 16.20 -10.15 -0.83
CA MET A 528 16.32 -10.41 -2.25
C MET A 528 15.22 -9.67 -3.02
N GLY A 529 15.45 -8.38 -3.30
CA GLY A 529 14.45 -7.53 -3.96
C GLY A 529 14.02 -8.00 -5.34
N GLY A 530 14.88 -8.75 -6.06
CA GLY A 530 14.56 -9.27 -7.38
C GLY A 530 13.65 -10.50 -7.37
N TRP A 531 13.74 -11.40 -6.39
CA TRP A 531 13.08 -12.71 -6.41
C TRP A 531 11.71 -12.71 -5.71
N GLU A 532 10.75 -13.50 -6.19
CA GLU A 532 9.37 -13.54 -5.66
C GLU A 532 9.33 -13.83 -4.16
N GLY A 533 10.13 -14.77 -3.65
CA GLY A 533 10.13 -15.11 -2.23
C GLY A 533 10.63 -14.00 -1.31
N GLY A 534 11.30 -12.96 -1.84
CA GLY A 534 11.69 -11.79 -1.06
C GLY A 534 10.65 -10.67 -1.01
N ILE A 535 9.76 -10.60 -2.00
CA ILE A 535 8.81 -9.48 -2.18
C ILE A 535 7.34 -9.91 -2.14
N ARG A 536 7.01 -11.16 -2.49
CA ARG A 536 5.63 -11.67 -2.45
C ARG A 536 5.30 -12.07 -1.02
N VAL A 537 4.21 -11.51 -0.51
CA VAL A 537 3.80 -11.63 0.89
C VAL A 537 2.33 -12.06 0.98
N PRO A 538 1.88 -12.64 2.12
CA PRO A 538 0.46 -12.74 2.40
C PRO A 538 -0.21 -11.37 2.29
N GLY A 539 -1.44 -11.33 1.77
CA GLY A 539 -2.26 -10.14 1.69
C GLY A 539 -3.73 -10.52 1.83
N ILE A 540 -4.36 -10.17 2.95
CA ILE A 540 -5.75 -10.51 3.25
C ILE A 540 -6.49 -9.23 3.62
N VAL A 541 -7.69 -9.05 3.07
CA VAL A 541 -8.57 -7.91 3.38
C VAL A 541 -9.95 -8.43 3.80
N ARG A 542 -10.45 -8.05 4.96
CA ARG A 542 -11.80 -8.37 5.45
C ARG A 542 -12.58 -7.10 5.71
N TRP A 543 -13.76 -7.00 5.12
CA TRP A 543 -14.74 -5.96 5.45
C TRP A 543 -16.17 -6.44 5.12
N PRO A 544 -16.83 -7.14 6.05
CA PRO A 544 -18.11 -7.79 5.81
C PRO A 544 -19.20 -6.80 5.42
N GLY A 545 -20.02 -7.18 4.43
CA GLY A 545 -21.08 -6.33 3.88
C GLY A 545 -20.61 -5.32 2.82
N VAL A 546 -19.29 -5.14 2.64
CA VAL A 546 -18.70 -4.28 1.60
C VAL A 546 -17.87 -5.10 0.61
N LEU A 547 -17.06 -6.03 1.11
CA LEU A 547 -16.22 -6.91 0.30
C LEU A 547 -16.85 -8.32 0.22
N PRO A 548 -16.69 -9.02 -0.92
CA PRO A 548 -17.12 -10.41 -1.03
C PRO A 548 -16.23 -11.29 -0.13
N ALA A 549 -16.87 -12.19 0.62
CA ALA A 549 -16.18 -13.21 1.40
C ALA A 549 -15.62 -14.32 0.49
N ASP A 550 -14.64 -15.06 1.00
CA ASP A 550 -13.99 -16.21 0.36
C ASP A 550 -13.56 -15.95 -1.10
N THR A 551 -13.07 -14.74 -1.37
CA THR A 551 -12.68 -14.31 -2.71
C THR A 551 -11.17 -14.34 -2.86
N VAL A 552 -10.70 -14.79 -4.03
CA VAL A 552 -9.26 -14.84 -4.36
C VAL A 552 -8.99 -13.89 -5.51
N ILE A 553 -7.96 -13.05 -5.37
CA ILE A 553 -7.51 -12.14 -6.41
C ILE A 553 -6.04 -12.45 -6.74
N ASP A 554 -5.82 -12.79 -8.01
CA ASP A 554 -4.50 -13.17 -8.54
C ASP A 554 -3.78 -12.03 -9.27
N GLU A 555 -4.39 -10.84 -9.26
CA GLU A 555 -3.83 -9.63 -9.86
C GLU A 555 -2.66 -9.06 -9.03
N PRO A 556 -1.63 -8.48 -9.68
CA PRO A 556 -0.52 -7.87 -8.97
C PRO A 556 -0.98 -6.66 -8.17
N THR A 557 -0.73 -6.69 -6.86
CA THR A 557 -1.04 -5.63 -5.91
C THR A 557 0.18 -5.34 -5.05
N SER A 558 0.21 -4.19 -4.38
CA SER A 558 1.34 -3.76 -3.55
C SER A 558 0.93 -3.39 -2.14
N LEU A 559 1.84 -3.58 -1.18
CA LEU A 559 1.75 -2.93 0.14
C LEU A 559 1.56 -1.42 0.04
N MET A 560 2.11 -0.77 -0.99
CA MET A 560 1.93 0.67 -1.24
C MET A 560 0.48 1.05 -1.52
N ASP A 561 -0.34 0.11 -1.99
CA ASP A 561 -1.73 0.33 -2.38
C ASP A 561 -2.64 0.57 -1.16
N ILE A 562 -2.21 0.17 0.03
CA ILE A 562 -2.95 0.45 1.27
C ILE A 562 -3.01 1.95 1.55
N PHE A 563 -1.95 2.71 1.26
CA PHE A 563 -1.93 4.16 1.45
C PHE A 563 -3.09 4.87 0.73
N PRO A 564 -3.24 4.81 -0.61
CA PRO A 564 -4.35 5.48 -1.29
C PRO A 564 -5.70 4.85 -0.95
N THR A 565 -5.75 3.54 -0.67
CA THR A 565 -7.00 2.85 -0.31
C THR A 565 -7.59 3.39 0.99
N VAL A 566 -6.80 3.44 2.07
CA VAL A 566 -7.29 3.93 3.37
C VAL A 566 -7.53 5.44 3.35
N VAL A 567 -6.70 6.20 2.62
CA VAL A 567 -6.91 7.65 2.43
C VAL A 567 -8.25 7.90 1.75
N HIS A 568 -8.55 7.17 0.68
CA HIS A 568 -9.83 7.28 -0.03
C HIS A 568 -11.02 6.91 0.87
N LEU A 569 -10.95 5.76 1.56
CA LEU A 569 -12.00 5.30 2.46
C LEU A 569 -12.24 6.24 3.66
N ALA A 570 -11.22 6.95 4.10
CA ALA A 570 -11.31 7.94 5.16
C ALA A 570 -11.91 9.30 4.69
N GLY A 571 -12.13 9.48 3.39
CA GLY A 571 -12.53 10.75 2.78
C GLY A 571 -11.38 11.76 2.66
N GLY A 572 -10.13 11.30 2.73
CA GLY A 572 -8.94 12.12 2.54
C GLY A 572 -8.55 12.28 1.07
N ALA A 573 -7.69 13.25 0.80
CA ALA A 573 -7.12 13.46 -0.53
C ALA A 573 -5.69 12.90 -0.60
N VAL A 574 -5.42 12.08 -1.61
CA VAL A 574 -4.07 11.62 -1.93
C VAL A 574 -3.20 12.82 -2.36
N PRO A 575 -1.96 12.97 -1.87
CA PRO A 575 -1.09 14.09 -2.24
C PRO A 575 -0.90 14.22 -3.76
N GLN A 576 -1.02 15.45 -4.28
CA GLN A 576 -0.87 15.76 -5.71
C GLN A 576 0.46 16.47 -6.02
N ASP A 577 1.23 16.84 -5.00
CA ASP A 577 2.53 17.51 -5.09
C ASP A 577 3.69 16.55 -5.39
N ARG A 578 3.41 15.24 -5.43
CA ARG A 578 4.40 14.18 -5.57
C ARG A 578 3.78 12.94 -6.19
N VAL A 579 4.61 12.11 -6.82
CA VAL A 579 4.17 10.80 -7.35
C VAL A 579 3.77 9.87 -6.22
N ILE A 580 2.61 9.24 -6.31
CA ILE A 580 2.19 8.13 -5.45
C ILE A 580 2.18 6.88 -6.33
N ASP A 581 2.96 5.87 -5.95
CA ASP A 581 3.12 4.63 -6.71
C ASP A 581 2.02 3.62 -6.37
N GLY A 582 1.50 3.68 -5.14
CA GLY A 582 0.35 2.90 -4.74
C GLY A 582 -0.91 3.32 -5.50
N LEU A 583 -1.77 2.35 -5.79
CA LEU A 583 -3.07 2.54 -6.44
C LEU A 583 -4.17 2.07 -5.49
N THR A 584 -5.36 2.67 -5.55
CA THR A 584 -6.46 2.20 -4.67
C THR A 584 -6.88 0.78 -5.04
N LEU A 585 -6.93 -0.13 -4.06
CA LEU A 585 -7.39 -1.50 -4.22
C LEU A 585 -8.91 -1.60 -4.24
N LEU A 586 -9.63 -0.56 -3.80
CA LEU A 586 -11.06 -0.66 -3.50
C LEU A 586 -11.89 -1.18 -4.69
N PRO A 587 -11.75 -0.66 -5.93
CA PRO A 587 -12.54 -1.18 -7.06
C PRO A 587 -12.23 -2.65 -7.38
N LEU A 588 -10.98 -3.08 -7.17
CA LEU A 588 -10.53 -4.45 -7.40
C LEU A 588 -11.09 -5.39 -6.32
N LEU A 589 -10.98 -4.99 -5.04
CA LEU A 589 -11.51 -5.76 -3.91
C LEU A 589 -13.03 -5.91 -3.96
N GLN A 590 -13.75 -4.92 -4.48
CA GLN A 590 -15.20 -4.97 -4.68
C GLN A 590 -15.62 -5.77 -5.93
N GLY A 591 -14.67 -6.20 -6.78
CA GLY A 591 -14.95 -6.87 -8.05
C GLY A 591 -15.55 -5.97 -9.13
N ILE A 592 -15.51 -4.64 -8.94
CA ILE A 592 -15.98 -3.66 -9.94
C ILE A 592 -15.06 -3.67 -11.16
N VAL A 593 -13.75 -3.84 -10.93
CA VAL A 593 -12.76 -4.05 -11.98
C VAL A 593 -12.16 -5.44 -11.83
N GLN A 594 -11.84 -6.06 -12.96
CA GLN A 594 -11.22 -7.39 -12.99
C GLN A 594 -9.70 -7.34 -12.88
N HIS A 595 -9.10 -6.22 -13.29
CA HIS A 595 -7.64 -6.07 -13.31
C HIS A 595 -7.18 -4.98 -12.35
N SER A 596 -6.03 -5.23 -11.73
CA SER A 596 -5.31 -4.23 -10.96
C SER A 596 -4.91 -3.03 -11.82
N GLY A 597 -4.66 -1.89 -11.17
CA GLY A 597 -4.09 -0.74 -11.85
C GLY A 597 -2.64 -0.96 -12.31
N HIS A 598 -1.91 -1.89 -11.67
CA HIS A 598 -0.49 -2.14 -11.89
C HIS A 598 -0.21 -2.85 -13.21
N GLU A 599 0.23 -2.11 -14.22
CA GLU A 599 0.82 -2.69 -15.43
C GLU A 599 2.32 -3.00 -15.21
N PHE A 600 3.07 -2.08 -14.62
CA PHE A 600 4.49 -2.26 -14.32
C PHE A 600 4.77 -2.13 -12.82
N MET A 601 5.66 -2.98 -12.31
CA MET A 601 6.20 -2.86 -10.96
C MET A 601 7.73 -2.97 -10.98
N PHE A 602 8.39 -2.07 -10.26
CA PHE A 602 9.83 -1.97 -10.20
C PHE A 602 10.36 -2.55 -8.89
N HIS A 603 11.28 -3.49 -8.98
CA HIS A 603 11.77 -4.24 -7.83
C HIS A 603 13.21 -3.86 -7.51
N TYR A 604 13.37 -3.11 -6.42
CA TYR A 604 14.66 -2.60 -5.97
C TYR A 604 15.29 -3.50 -4.89
N CYS A 605 16.61 -3.65 -4.97
CA CYS A 605 17.45 -4.17 -3.90
C CYS A 605 18.32 -3.03 -3.37
N GLY A 606 17.93 -2.43 -2.24
CA GLY A 606 18.52 -1.16 -1.81
C GLY A 606 18.15 -0.05 -2.81
N ALA A 607 19.14 0.68 -3.31
CA ALA A 607 18.96 1.69 -4.35
C ALA A 607 19.08 1.15 -5.80
N PHE A 608 19.35 -0.16 -5.96
CA PHE A 608 19.63 -0.77 -7.27
C PHE A 608 18.36 -1.46 -7.82
N LEU A 609 17.97 -1.14 -9.05
CA LEU A 609 16.86 -1.83 -9.71
C LEU A 609 17.33 -3.23 -10.14
N HIS A 610 16.75 -4.27 -9.54
CA HIS A 610 17.13 -5.67 -9.78
C HIS A 610 16.20 -6.35 -10.77
N ALA A 611 14.90 -6.11 -10.66
CA ALA A 611 13.93 -6.70 -11.56
C ALA A 611 12.77 -5.74 -11.89
N VAL A 612 12.08 -6.02 -12.99
CA VAL A 612 10.84 -5.33 -13.37
C VAL A 612 9.80 -6.37 -13.75
N ARG A 613 8.60 -6.23 -13.19
CA ARG A 613 7.42 -7.00 -13.54
C ARG A 613 6.56 -6.21 -14.50
N TRP A 614 6.06 -6.88 -15.53
CA TRP A 614 5.08 -6.35 -16.47
C TRP A 614 3.89 -7.30 -16.57
N HIS A 615 2.71 -6.83 -16.18
CA HIS A 615 1.46 -7.55 -16.25
C HIS A 615 0.65 -7.11 -17.49
N GLN A 616 0.53 -8.02 -18.45
CA GLN A 616 -0.26 -7.83 -19.68
C GLN A 616 -1.72 -8.21 -19.42
N LYS A 617 -2.54 -7.21 -19.06
CA LYS A 617 -3.94 -7.41 -18.67
C LYS A 617 -4.77 -8.13 -19.73
N ASP A 618 -4.50 -7.90 -21.01
CA ASP A 618 -5.22 -8.51 -22.14
C ASP A 618 -4.95 -10.01 -22.30
N ARG A 619 -3.77 -10.49 -21.86
CA ARG A 619 -3.36 -11.90 -21.94
C ARG A 619 -3.35 -12.62 -20.60
N GLY A 620 -3.40 -11.88 -19.49
CA GLY A 620 -3.20 -12.41 -18.14
C GLY A 620 -1.76 -12.85 -17.85
N THR A 621 -0.84 -12.64 -18.80
CA THR A 621 0.56 -13.03 -18.66
C THR A 621 1.31 -12.02 -17.80
N THR A 622 2.15 -12.52 -16.89
CA THR A 622 2.96 -11.68 -16.01
C THR A 622 4.43 -11.95 -16.26
N TRP A 623 5.07 -11.06 -16.99
CA TRP A 623 6.49 -11.13 -17.31
C TRP A 623 7.32 -10.55 -16.16
N LYS A 624 8.50 -11.11 -15.92
CA LYS A 624 9.47 -10.54 -14.99
C LYS A 624 10.88 -10.65 -15.54
N ALA A 625 11.53 -9.50 -15.70
CA ALA A 625 12.90 -9.39 -16.18
C ALA A 625 13.85 -9.08 -15.01
N HIS A 626 14.88 -9.90 -14.81
CA HIS A 626 15.95 -9.68 -13.83
C HIS A 626 17.20 -9.15 -14.51
N TYR A 627 17.61 -7.94 -14.14
CA TYR A 627 18.83 -7.27 -14.59
C TYR A 627 20.04 -7.64 -13.72
N ALA A 628 19.77 -8.03 -12.48
CA ALA A 628 20.79 -8.44 -11.52
C ALA A 628 20.21 -9.46 -10.53
N THR A 629 21.00 -10.48 -10.19
CA THR A 629 20.62 -11.49 -9.19
C THR A 629 21.74 -11.72 -8.19
N PRO A 630 21.44 -11.95 -6.90
CA PRO A 630 22.47 -12.32 -5.93
C PRO A 630 23.12 -13.66 -6.29
N VAL A 631 24.40 -13.82 -5.93
CA VAL A 631 25.10 -15.10 -6.03
C VAL A 631 24.75 -15.95 -4.81
N PHE A 632 23.98 -17.02 -5.02
CA PHE A 632 23.55 -17.94 -3.97
C PHE A 632 24.69 -18.83 -3.47
N GLN A 633 24.60 -19.19 -2.18
CA GLN A 633 25.60 -20.00 -1.50
C GLN A 633 24.89 -20.97 -0.55
N PRO A 634 24.85 -22.28 -0.83
CA PRO A 634 25.28 -22.93 -2.08
C PRO A 634 24.37 -22.55 -3.26
N GLU A 635 24.86 -22.68 -4.49
CA GLU A 635 24.22 -22.15 -5.72
C GLU A 635 22.76 -22.60 -5.90
N ALA A 636 22.45 -23.85 -5.57
CA ALA A 636 21.10 -24.42 -5.70
C ALA A 636 20.14 -24.10 -4.55
N SER A 637 20.58 -23.41 -3.48
CA SER A 637 19.77 -23.20 -2.28
C SER A 637 18.69 -22.12 -2.42
N GLY A 638 18.83 -21.21 -3.39
CA GLY A 638 17.99 -20.01 -3.43
C GLY A 638 18.25 -19.01 -2.30
N ALA A 639 19.32 -19.20 -1.52
CA ALA A 639 19.68 -18.39 -0.36
C ALA A 639 21.18 -18.06 -0.34
N CYS A 640 21.57 -17.06 0.47
CA CYS A 640 22.98 -16.73 0.70
C CYS A 640 23.44 -17.27 2.07
N SER A 641 23.43 -18.59 2.26
CA SER A 641 23.80 -19.24 3.52
C SER A 641 25.19 -18.81 4.00
N GLY A 642 25.30 -18.56 5.31
CA GLY A 642 26.52 -18.04 5.94
C GLY A 642 26.68 -16.51 5.84
N LYS A 643 25.82 -15.81 5.10
CA LYS A 643 25.66 -14.35 5.16
C LYS A 643 24.33 -14.05 5.84
N GLY A 644 24.26 -12.94 6.58
CA GLY A 644 22.99 -12.52 7.20
C GLY A 644 21.93 -12.15 6.18
N ILE A 645 22.32 -11.49 5.08
CA ILE A 645 21.43 -11.11 3.98
C ILE A 645 22.22 -11.14 2.66
N CYS A 646 21.58 -11.55 1.55
CA CYS A 646 22.18 -11.48 0.22
C CYS A 646 22.64 -10.05 -0.19
N PRO A 647 23.77 -9.93 -0.91
CA PRO A 647 24.23 -8.66 -1.49
C PRO A 647 23.31 -8.09 -2.58
N CYS A 648 23.23 -6.75 -2.68
CA CYS A 648 22.54 -6.05 -3.78
C CYS A 648 23.47 -5.46 -4.86
N PHE A 649 24.79 -5.46 -4.65
CA PHE A 649 25.78 -4.85 -5.55
C PHE A 649 27.18 -5.45 -5.32
N GLY A 650 28.11 -5.13 -6.21
CA GLY A 650 29.49 -5.59 -6.17
C GLY A 650 29.64 -7.06 -6.57
N ASP A 651 30.75 -7.68 -6.18
CA ASP A 651 31.11 -9.06 -6.59
C ASP A 651 30.15 -10.14 -6.08
N GLY A 652 29.21 -9.80 -5.19
CA GLY A 652 28.17 -10.70 -4.68
C GLY A 652 26.91 -10.78 -5.54
N VAL A 653 26.91 -10.13 -6.72
CA VAL A 653 25.76 -10.04 -7.63
C VAL A 653 26.21 -10.32 -9.06
N THR A 654 25.41 -11.09 -9.80
CA THR A 654 25.57 -11.31 -11.23
C THR A 654 24.67 -10.36 -12.00
N HIS A 655 25.23 -9.62 -12.95
CA HIS A 655 24.48 -8.78 -13.89
C HIS A 655 24.19 -9.55 -15.17
N HIS A 656 23.01 -9.33 -15.75
CA HIS A 656 22.52 -10.08 -16.90
C HIS A 656 22.29 -9.16 -18.10
N ASP A 657 22.92 -9.49 -19.23
CA ASP A 657 22.72 -8.83 -20.52
C ASP A 657 22.74 -9.89 -21.65
N PRO A 658 21.59 -10.25 -22.25
CA PRO A 658 20.27 -9.71 -21.94
C PRO A 658 19.77 -10.12 -20.53
N PRO A 659 18.85 -9.35 -19.91
CA PRO A 659 18.20 -9.71 -18.64
C PRO A 659 17.53 -11.09 -18.67
N LEU A 660 17.49 -11.78 -17.52
CA LEU A 660 16.77 -13.06 -17.40
C LEU A 660 15.27 -12.80 -17.41
N LEU A 661 14.54 -13.37 -18.36
CA LEU A 661 13.09 -13.22 -18.47
C LEU A 661 12.37 -14.46 -17.93
N PHE A 662 11.30 -14.26 -17.17
CA PHE A 662 10.41 -15.32 -16.69
C PHE A 662 8.96 -14.96 -16.99
N ASP A 663 8.14 -15.97 -17.29
CA ASP A 663 6.67 -15.86 -17.26
C ASP A 663 6.16 -16.38 -15.93
N LEU A 664 5.83 -15.49 -15.00
CA LEU A 664 5.31 -15.85 -13.67
C LEU A 664 3.94 -16.49 -13.70
N SER A 665 3.19 -16.38 -14.81
CA SER A 665 1.89 -17.04 -14.94
C SER A 665 2.03 -18.55 -15.16
N GLN A 666 3.16 -19.00 -15.69
CA GLN A 666 3.49 -20.42 -15.93
C GLN A 666 4.58 -20.94 -14.99
N ASP A 667 5.56 -20.10 -14.65
CA ASP A 667 6.68 -20.42 -13.77
C ASP A 667 6.76 -19.42 -12.59
N PRO A 668 5.85 -19.53 -11.60
CA PRO A 668 5.93 -18.71 -10.38
C PRO A 668 7.17 -19.00 -9.52
N SER A 669 7.87 -20.11 -9.77
CA SER A 669 9.10 -20.48 -9.06
C SER A 669 10.36 -19.81 -9.61
N GLU A 670 10.27 -19.16 -10.77
CA GLU A 670 11.38 -18.49 -11.46
C GLU A 670 12.61 -19.43 -11.64
N THR A 671 12.32 -20.64 -12.12
CA THR A 671 13.30 -21.72 -12.29
C THR A 671 13.81 -21.80 -13.73
N ASN A 672 12.96 -21.50 -14.72
CA ASN A 672 13.21 -21.70 -16.14
C ASN A 672 13.24 -20.35 -16.88
N PRO A 673 14.41 -19.70 -17.02
CA PRO A 673 14.51 -18.45 -17.75
C PRO A 673 14.25 -18.67 -19.24
N LEU A 674 13.58 -17.69 -19.85
CA LEU A 674 13.26 -17.64 -21.28
C LEU A 674 14.36 -16.88 -22.03
N SER A 675 14.54 -17.23 -23.30
CA SER A 675 15.47 -16.59 -24.23
C SER A 675 14.77 -16.30 -25.56
N ALA A 676 15.44 -15.58 -26.47
CA ALA A 676 14.92 -15.36 -27.83
C ALA A 676 14.68 -16.66 -28.63
N ASP A 677 15.34 -17.76 -28.25
CA ASP A 677 15.13 -19.08 -28.87
C ASP A 677 13.87 -19.78 -28.34
N THR A 678 13.48 -19.51 -27.09
CA THR A 678 12.35 -20.18 -26.42
C THR A 678 11.08 -19.34 -26.37
N GLU A 679 11.19 -18.01 -26.48
CA GLU A 679 10.07 -17.07 -26.49
C GLU A 679 10.16 -16.12 -27.71
N PRO A 680 9.30 -16.30 -28.74
CA PRO A 680 9.32 -15.46 -29.94
C PRO A 680 9.10 -13.97 -29.71
N LEU A 681 8.43 -13.59 -28.61
CA LEU A 681 8.17 -12.19 -28.24
C LEU A 681 9.28 -11.59 -27.36
N PHE A 682 10.37 -12.31 -27.07
CA PHE A 682 11.41 -11.90 -26.13
C PHE A 682 11.88 -10.46 -26.36
N ASP A 683 12.30 -10.12 -27.57
CA ASP A 683 12.82 -8.78 -27.89
C ASP A 683 11.76 -7.68 -27.74
N ALA A 684 10.50 -7.98 -28.09
CA ALA A 684 9.40 -7.05 -27.94
C ALA A 684 9.06 -6.80 -26.46
N ILE A 685 9.11 -7.86 -25.65
CA ILE A 685 8.90 -7.80 -24.20
C ILE A 685 10.00 -6.98 -23.54
N MET A 686 11.27 -7.30 -23.85
CA MET A 686 12.42 -6.60 -23.28
C MET A 686 12.46 -5.12 -23.67
N ARG A 687 12.09 -4.78 -24.91
CA ARG A 687 11.96 -3.38 -25.34
C ARG A 687 10.88 -2.63 -24.56
N ARG A 688 9.69 -3.22 -24.39
CA ARG A 688 8.57 -2.59 -23.66
C ARG A 688 8.89 -2.40 -22.17
N ILE A 689 9.57 -3.36 -21.55
CA ILE A 689 10.08 -3.22 -20.18
C ILE A 689 11.15 -2.10 -20.12
N GLY A 690 12.04 -2.01 -21.10
CA GLY A 690 13.04 -0.95 -21.21
C GLY A 690 12.42 0.45 -21.26
N GLU A 691 11.40 0.65 -22.08
CA GLU A 691 10.63 1.91 -22.17
C GLU A 691 10.02 2.29 -20.81
N ALA A 692 9.38 1.34 -20.13
CA ALA A 692 8.77 1.58 -18.81
C ALA A 692 9.82 1.94 -17.74
N ILE A 693 11.03 1.38 -17.82
CA ILE A 693 12.14 1.75 -16.93
C ILE A 693 12.57 3.20 -17.16
N GLU A 694 12.68 3.64 -18.42
CA GLU A 694 13.02 5.03 -18.75
C GLU A 694 11.94 6.00 -18.25
N GLU A 695 10.67 5.70 -18.49
CA GLU A 695 9.53 6.47 -17.98
C GLU A 695 9.57 6.58 -16.45
N HIS A 696 9.74 5.47 -15.74
CA HIS A 696 9.85 5.47 -14.29
C HIS A 696 11.05 6.26 -13.79
N ARG A 697 12.24 6.09 -14.38
CA ARG A 697 13.46 6.84 -14.01
C ARG A 697 13.27 8.34 -14.18
N ASN A 698 12.55 8.78 -15.20
CA ASN A 698 12.24 10.21 -15.41
C ASN A 698 11.34 10.79 -14.30
N THR A 699 10.62 9.96 -13.55
CA THR A 699 9.85 10.40 -12.37
C THR A 699 10.67 10.48 -11.07
N LEU A 700 11.90 9.95 -11.06
CA LEU A 700 12.73 9.92 -9.87
C LEU A 700 13.48 11.25 -9.71
N THR A 701 13.34 11.87 -8.54
CA THR A 701 14.10 13.06 -8.17
C THR A 701 15.17 12.70 -7.13
N PRO A 702 16.38 13.27 -7.20
CA PRO A 702 17.39 13.06 -6.17
C PRO A 702 16.90 13.52 -4.79
N VAL A 703 17.05 12.65 -3.80
CA VAL A 703 16.64 12.91 -2.41
C VAL A 703 17.74 12.57 -1.42
N PRO A 704 17.78 13.22 -0.23
CA PRO A 704 18.74 12.91 0.81
C PRO A 704 18.64 11.44 1.25
N GLN A 705 19.78 10.74 1.21
CA GLN A 705 19.86 9.31 1.55
C GLN A 705 19.77 9.10 3.08
N GLN A 706 18.63 8.64 3.56
CA GLN A 706 18.37 8.39 4.98
C GLN A 706 19.14 7.17 5.50
N LEU A 707 19.42 6.20 4.63
CA LEU A 707 20.18 4.99 4.97
C LEU A 707 21.66 5.08 4.60
N SER A 708 22.19 6.29 4.40
CA SER A 708 23.62 6.49 4.17
C SER A 708 24.45 6.04 5.38
N PRO A 709 25.72 5.63 5.19
CA PRO A 709 26.60 5.27 6.31
C PRO A 709 26.68 6.35 7.41
N TYR A 710 26.64 7.62 7.04
CA TYR A 710 26.66 8.75 7.98
C TYR A 710 25.35 8.89 8.79
N ASN A 711 24.20 8.63 8.16
CA ASN A 711 22.92 8.72 8.85
C ASN A 711 22.64 7.46 9.69
N ASN A 712 23.23 6.32 9.33
CA ASN A 712 23.02 5.02 9.94
C ASN A 712 24.16 4.57 10.88
N ILE A 713 25.09 5.46 11.21
CA ILE A 713 26.08 5.23 12.27
C ILE A 713 25.50 5.63 13.63
N TRP A 714 25.94 4.95 14.69
CA TRP A 714 25.58 5.31 16.05
C TRP A 714 26.13 6.69 16.43
N LYS A 715 25.26 7.54 17.00
CA LYS A 715 25.54 8.90 17.45
C LYS A 715 25.14 9.02 18.92
N PRO A 716 26.10 9.07 19.86
CA PRO A 716 25.82 9.10 21.30
C PRO A 716 24.85 10.20 21.75
N TRP A 717 24.90 11.37 21.10
CA TRP A 717 24.02 12.50 21.43
C TRP A 717 22.56 12.32 20.97
N LEU A 718 22.29 11.36 20.08
CA LEU A 718 20.94 11.02 19.61
C LEU A 718 20.32 9.82 20.35
N GLN A 719 21.15 9.04 21.07
CA GLN A 719 20.73 7.82 21.73
C GLN A 719 19.61 8.07 22.75
N PRO A 720 18.40 7.51 22.54
CA PRO A 720 17.36 7.48 23.56
C PRO A 720 17.84 6.73 24.80
N CYS A 721 17.59 7.31 25.97
CA CYS A 721 18.12 6.84 27.24
C CYS A 721 17.18 7.29 28.36
N CYS A 722 16.57 6.36 29.08
CA CYS A 722 16.00 6.64 30.40
C CYS A 722 17.11 6.54 31.45
N GLY A 723 17.11 7.46 32.41
CA GLY A 723 18.17 7.57 33.41
C GLY A 723 19.43 8.27 32.89
N THR A 724 20.60 7.83 33.35
CA THR A 724 21.88 8.52 33.13
C THR A 724 22.69 7.85 32.02
N PHE A 725 22.88 8.54 30.89
CA PHE A 725 23.72 8.06 29.80
C PHE A 725 25.20 7.91 30.25
N PRO A 726 25.91 6.83 29.89
CA PRO A 726 25.53 5.73 28.98
C PRO A 726 24.78 4.56 29.63
N PHE A 727 24.63 4.54 30.96
CA PHE A 727 23.99 3.49 31.75
C PHE A 727 22.48 3.65 31.81
N CYS A 728 21.85 3.54 30.64
CA CYS A 728 20.41 3.74 30.47
C CYS A 728 19.62 2.55 31.05
N TRP A 729 18.75 2.81 32.02
CA TRP A 729 17.93 1.77 32.65
C TRP A 729 16.64 2.34 33.27
N CYS A 730 15.53 1.67 33.01
CA CYS A 730 14.22 1.92 33.62
C CYS A 730 13.28 0.73 33.41
N ASP A 731 12.31 0.59 34.32
CA ASP A 731 11.24 -0.40 34.24
C ASP A 731 9.98 0.18 34.91
N GLU A 732 9.22 0.97 34.15
CA GLU A 732 7.99 1.61 34.63
C GLU A 732 6.75 0.70 34.48
N GLU A 733 6.83 -0.34 33.66
CA GLU A 733 5.71 -1.25 33.38
C GLU A 733 5.52 -2.29 34.50
N ASN A 734 6.57 -2.70 35.22
CA ASN A 734 6.43 -3.57 36.39
C ASN A 734 5.55 -2.97 37.50
N ASN A 735 5.49 -1.65 37.63
CA ASN A 735 4.67 -0.98 38.64
C ASN A 735 3.17 -0.92 38.29
N LYS A 736 2.76 -1.39 37.11
CA LYS A 736 1.36 -1.40 36.64
C LYS A 736 0.76 -2.81 36.46
N ALA A 737 1.55 -3.87 36.67
CA ALA A 737 1.21 -5.24 36.30
C ALA A 737 0.23 -5.98 37.24
N ASP A 738 -0.11 -5.45 38.41
CA ASP A 738 -1.00 -6.14 39.38
C ASP A 738 -2.51 -5.94 39.10
N GLY A 739 -2.89 -5.41 37.94
CA GLY A 739 -4.27 -5.10 37.61
C GLY A 739 -4.76 -5.78 36.33
N ILE A 740 -5.33 -6.98 36.52
CA ILE A 740 -6.33 -7.62 35.65
C ILE A 740 -5.76 -8.16 34.32
N LEU A 741 -5.67 -9.50 34.26
CA LEU A 741 -5.85 -10.34 33.08
C LEU A 741 -6.97 -11.33 33.38
#